data_AF-A0A2H0T920-F1
#
_entry.id   AF-A0A2H0T920-F1
#
_cell.length_a   1.000
_cell.length_b   1.000
_cell.length_c   1.000
_cell.angle_alpha   90.00
_cell.angle_beta   90.00
_cell.angle_gamma   90.00
#
_symmetry.space_group_name_H-M   'P 1'
#
loop_
_entity.id
_entity.type
_entity.pdbx_description
1 polymer ?
#
loop_
_entity_poly.entity_id
_entity_poly.type
_entity_poly.pdbx_seq_one_letter_code
_entity_poly.pdbx_strand_id
1 'polypeptide(L)'
;MRSQQDITISDGRSFLISSYGGNISAGTHQGYYDFDTRFISSLQLRVGGKKIIALTSKQIDNYSAIHFLTNSSINNIKEASLGIYRARFVGNGFHEDIKITNFTNQDVSFPVTIKFETDFADIFSVRSMDPKKRGKTVCAVDKKNNFILYDYSYLENRIGIKISTNKKPEILDKDKFTFRVNLKPHEEWSACLTCRLVHNNHELALKYDCGSFGLRTEKSSKAFKEWHQSLAEIKTDNGFINKLINQSISDLSALHLDVWDGIIPGAGIPWYLAIFGRDSIIASLQTLILSPLYAKSVLKYLSLFQGREVEEIKDEEPGKIIHEVRSEETAAFLKEPFASYYGTIDATLLYLILASQYFHFTNDRNFLLEIKENIYKAIAWLYEYGDIDSDTFIEYKSNQHGLRNKGWKDSYNAINFKNGKLAKAPVALVEVQGYLYRALKEIAPIVKEIYKDLKLSLELEKKAQDLKIKFNEVFWLKNLQYYAMALDKDKNLVDSLTSNVGHTLWSGIAYDNYADIIVKKLMDNSMYSGWGIRTLSSDSSLYNPISYHNGSIWPFDNSLIINGFVKYGFYNEAMKVSEDLIEASKYFLLNRLPELFVGLSKKDYPFPIEYPVSNTPQAWSSGALFLIIQSLIGLEVNAIEKKVYLFKRLPTWINNLEIENLHIGNGILNFTLLRVGEGYDFKVNKNTSGYKVKVLENT
;
A
#
# COMPACT_ATOMS: atom_id res chain seq x y z
N MET A 1 4.03 1.36 20.02
CA MET A 1 3.01 2.13 19.26
C MET A 1 3.69 3.35 18.66
N ARG A 2 3.35 3.72 17.42
CA ARG A 2 3.80 4.96 16.79
C ARG A 2 3.26 6.13 17.61
N SER A 3 4.10 7.10 17.93
CA SER A 3 3.62 8.31 18.60
C SER A 3 3.02 9.25 17.55
N GLN A 4 2.03 10.07 17.93
CA GLN A 4 1.44 11.14 17.08
C GLN A 4 2.48 12.19 16.58
N GLN A 5 3.75 12.00 16.91
CA GLN A 5 4.86 12.92 16.66
C GLN A 5 5.97 12.31 15.78
N ASP A 6 5.84 11.07 15.29
CA ASP A 6 6.87 10.47 14.44
C ASP A 6 6.80 10.98 12.99
N ILE A 7 7.95 11.40 12.46
CA ILE A 7 8.15 11.73 11.05
C ILE A 7 8.70 10.50 10.33
N THR A 8 7.96 10.06 9.31
CA THR A 8 8.34 8.95 8.45
C THR A 8 8.60 9.47 7.04
N ILE A 9 9.74 9.11 6.47
CA ILE A 9 10.08 9.35 5.07
C ILE A 9 10.51 8.04 4.42
N SER A 10 10.30 7.91 3.12
CA SER A 10 10.56 6.70 2.35
C SER A 10 10.81 6.97 0.88
N ASP A 11 11.63 6.13 0.28
CA ASP A 11 11.85 6.08 -1.16
C ASP A 11 12.18 4.65 -1.58
N GLY A 12 11.24 4.04 -2.29
CA GLY A 12 11.30 2.66 -2.70
C GLY A 12 11.36 1.71 -1.52
N ARG A 13 12.44 0.93 -1.40
CA ARG A 13 12.62 -0.06 -0.32
C ARG A 13 13.21 0.51 0.98
N SER A 14 13.62 1.76 0.97
CA SER A 14 14.31 2.40 2.09
C SER A 14 13.39 3.37 2.81
N PHE A 15 13.37 3.32 4.13
CA PHE A 15 12.57 4.26 4.92
C PHE A 15 13.23 4.63 6.24
N LEU A 16 12.85 5.80 6.76
CA LEU A 16 13.37 6.33 8.00
C LEU A 16 12.23 6.84 8.87
N ILE A 17 12.23 6.42 10.14
CA ILE A 17 11.29 6.88 11.16
C ILE A 17 12.09 7.60 12.25
N SER A 18 11.68 8.83 12.58
CA SER A 18 12.29 9.62 13.63
C SER A 18 11.24 10.36 14.45
N SER A 19 11.60 10.78 15.66
CA SER A 19 10.77 11.70 16.46
C SER A 19 10.53 13.02 15.73
N TYR A 20 9.59 13.82 16.24
CA TYR A 20 9.27 15.14 15.69
C TYR A 20 10.52 16.01 15.53
N GLY A 21 11.45 16.00 16.49
CA GLY A 21 12.71 16.75 16.41
C GLY A 21 13.79 16.17 15.48
N GLY A 22 13.48 15.11 14.73
CA GLY A 22 14.38 14.41 13.80
C GLY A 22 15.35 13.44 14.46
N ASN A 23 15.32 13.27 15.79
CA ASN A 23 16.15 12.28 16.47
C ASN A 23 15.53 10.88 16.35
N ILE A 24 16.39 9.86 16.24
CA ILE A 24 16.03 8.44 16.29
C ILE A 24 16.35 7.93 17.70
N SER A 25 15.35 7.44 18.42
CA SER A 25 15.45 7.03 19.82
C SER A 25 15.70 5.53 19.94
N ALA A 26 16.77 5.16 20.64
CA ALA A 26 17.10 3.78 20.96
C ALA A 26 15.93 3.07 21.69
N GLY A 27 15.79 1.76 21.47
CA GLY A 27 14.76 0.93 22.11
C GLY A 27 13.34 1.19 21.62
N THR A 28 13.16 1.98 20.55
CA THR A 28 11.86 2.23 19.92
C THR A 28 11.79 1.58 18.53
N HIS A 29 10.69 1.78 17.79
CA HIS A 29 10.57 1.41 16.38
C HIS A 29 11.17 2.46 15.42
N GLN A 30 11.72 3.57 15.93
CA GLN A 30 12.41 4.55 15.11
C GLN A 30 13.70 3.93 14.53
N GLY A 31 14.12 4.39 13.36
CA GLY A 31 15.32 3.87 12.71
C GLY A 31 15.40 4.20 11.23
N TYR A 32 16.56 3.89 10.65
CA TYR A 32 16.72 3.79 9.19
C TYR A 32 16.71 2.32 8.80
N TYR A 33 15.87 1.98 7.82
CA TYR A 33 15.59 0.63 7.38
C TYR A 33 15.84 0.47 5.89
N ASP A 34 16.36 -0.69 5.51
CA ASP A 34 16.47 -1.16 4.14
C ASP A 34 16.41 -2.70 4.14
N PHE A 35 15.81 -3.32 3.12
CA PHE A 35 15.66 -4.79 3.04
C PHE A 35 15.13 -5.45 4.34
N ASP A 36 14.06 -4.89 4.94
CA ASP A 36 13.50 -5.39 6.21
C ASP A 36 14.50 -5.42 7.40
N THR A 37 15.64 -4.71 7.29
CA THR A 37 16.67 -4.62 8.34
C THR A 37 16.84 -3.18 8.80
N ARG A 38 16.90 -2.98 10.13
CA ARG A 38 17.23 -1.69 10.74
C ARG A 38 18.75 -1.50 10.81
N PHE A 39 19.28 -0.55 10.05
CA PHE A 39 20.71 -0.24 10.06
C PHE A 39 21.07 0.77 11.17
N ILE A 40 20.27 1.83 11.34
CA ILE A 40 20.46 2.84 12.39
C ILE A 40 19.34 2.69 13.42
N SER A 41 19.69 2.36 14.65
CA SER A 41 18.75 2.19 15.78
C SER A 41 18.69 3.41 16.69
N SER A 42 19.68 4.31 16.61
CA SER A 42 19.73 5.57 17.33
C SER A 42 20.47 6.62 16.52
N LEU A 43 20.00 7.87 16.55
CA LEU A 43 20.66 9.03 15.95
C LEU A 43 20.23 10.29 16.70
N GLN A 44 21.17 10.92 17.37
CA GLN A 44 20.93 11.99 18.34
C GLN A 44 21.80 13.21 17.99
N LEU A 45 21.15 14.31 17.62
CA LEU A 45 21.80 15.63 17.52
C LEU A 45 21.74 16.32 18.89
N ARG A 46 22.91 16.76 19.39
CA ARG A 46 23.05 17.56 20.61
C ARG A 46 23.84 18.83 20.33
N VAL A 47 23.36 19.94 20.87
CA VAL A 47 24.01 21.25 20.82
C VAL A 47 24.35 21.65 22.25
N GLY A 48 25.62 21.97 22.52
CA GLY A 48 26.10 22.24 23.88
C GLY A 48 25.98 21.04 24.83
N GLY A 49 25.96 19.81 24.30
CA GLY A 49 25.69 18.59 25.08
C GLY A 49 24.22 18.41 25.53
N LYS A 50 23.35 19.37 25.23
CA LYS A 50 21.93 19.37 25.60
C LYS A 50 21.05 18.83 24.47
N LYS A 51 19.81 18.45 24.82
CA LYS A 51 18.77 18.12 23.83
C LYS A 51 18.34 19.39 23.09
N ILE A 52 18.01 19.21 21.82
CA ILE A 52 17.41 20.23 20.96
C ILE A 52 15.89 20.29 21.19
N ILE A 53 15.31 21.48 21.02
CA ILE A 53 13.88 21.73 21.17
C ILE A 53 13.28 21.87 19.78
N ALA A 54 12.21 21.14 19.48
CA ALA A 54 11.54 21.24 18.19
C ALA A 54 10.57 22.41 18.16
N LEU A 55 10.69 23.27 17.14
CA LEU A 55 9.74 24.34 16.88
C LEU A 55 8.66 23.84 15.92
N THR A 56 9.08 23.29 14.79
CA THR A 56 8.18 22.71 13.78
C THR A 56 8.96 21.70 12.97
N SER A 57 8.33 20.59 12.64
CA SER A 57 8.88 19.60 11.72
C SER A 57 7.80 19.11 10.78
N LYS A 58 8.17 18.95 9.52
CA LYS A 58 7.24 18.56 8.46
C LYS A 58 7.93 17.59 7.50
N GLN A 59 7.19 16.56 7.15
CA GLN A 59 7.43 15.82 5.92
C GLN A 59 7.11 16.77 4.75
N ILE A 60 8.04 16.91 3.81
CA ILE A 60 7.88 17.80 2.64
C ILE A 60 7.44 16.96 1.44
N ASP A 61 8.19 15.91 1.15
CA ASP A 61 7.86 14.88 0.18
C ASP A 61 7.84 13.52 0.88
N ASN A 62 7.44 12.46 0.18
CA ASN A 62 7.53 11.12 0.76
C ASN A 62 8.97 10.77 1.17
N TYR A 63 9.98 11.21 0.45
CA TYR A 63 11.40 10.91 0.70
C TYR A 63 12.16 11.99 1.50
N SER A 64 11.51 13.09 1.90
CA SER A 64 12.20 14.25 2.50
C SER A 64 11.47 14.88 3.69
N ALA A 65 12.23 15.38 4.67
CA ALA A 65 11.70 16.09 5.82
C ALA A 65 12.57 17.26 6.24
N ILE A 66 11.93 18.31 6.78
CA ILE A 66 12.60 19.44 7.42
C ILE A 66 12.23 19.49 8.90
N HIS A 67 13.23 19.80 9.72
CA HIS A 67 13.06 20.12 11.14
C HIS A 67 13.63 21.51 11.44
N PHE A 68 12.77 22.42 11.89
CA PHE A 68 13.15 23.69 12.50
C PHE A 68 13.15 23.53 14.02
N LEU A 69 14.29 23.85 14.62
CA LEU A 69 14.63 23.51 15.99
C LEU A 69 15.36 24.69 16.64
N THR A 70 15.50 24.64 17.96
CA THR A 70 16.31 25.59 18.73
C THR A 70 17.03 24.93 19.90
N ASN A 71 17.94 25.67 20.54
CA ASN A 71 18.73 25.21 21.66
C ASN A 71 17.97 25.32 22.98
N SER A 72 18.18 24.34 23.87
CA SER A 72 17.97 24.52 25.31
C SER A 72 19.00 25.51 25.88
N SER A 73 18.86 25.95 27.14
CA SER A 73 19.92 26.72 27.81
C SER A 73 21.26 25.97 27.85
N ILE A 74 22.32 26.61 27.37
CA ILE A 74 23.69 26.07 27.27
C ILE A 74 24.66 27.10 27.85
N ASN A 75 25.18 26.87 29.06
CA ASN A 75 26.13 27.79 29.72
C ASN A 75 25.62 29.26 29.68
N ASN A 76 26.33 30.14 28.97
CA ASN A 76 25.99 31.56 28.78
C ASN A 76 25.02 31.83 27.61
N ILE A 77 24.65 30.81 26.84
CA ILE A 77 23.70 30.90 25.73
C ILE A 77 22.30 30.60 26.28
N LYS A 78 21.43 31.61 26.22
CA LYS A 78 20.03 31.48 26.62
C LYS A 78 19.31 30.47 25.73
N GLU A 79 18.22 29.91 26.23
CA GLU A 79 17.30 29.12 25.43
C GLU A 79 16.77 29.94 24.24
N ALA A 80 16.36 29.26 23.17
CA ALA A 80 15.74 29.90 21.99
C ALA A 80 16.63 30.96 21.30
N SER A 81 17.96 30.84 21.41
CA SER A 81 18.93 31.83 20.92
C SER A 81 19.72 31.38 19.68
N LEU A 82 19.67 30.10 19.35
CA LEU A 82 20.27 29.50 18.18
C LEU A 82 19.16 28.94 17.28
N GLY A 83 19.19 29.30 16.00
CA GLY A 83 18.39 28.64 14.98
C GLY A 83 19.04 27.33 14.59
N ILE A 84 18.31 26.22 14.62
CA ILE A 84 18.83 24.92 14.20
C ILE A 84 17.91 24.38 13.11
N TYR A 85 18.49 24.06 11.96
CA TYR A 85 17.79 23.52 10.80
C TYR A 85 18.37 22.15 10.45
N ARG A 86 17.49 21.18 10.23
CA ARG A 86 17.83 19.86 9.66
C ARG A 86 17.00 19.62 8.41
N ALA A 87 17.64 19.25 7.32
CA ALA A 87 16.98 18.70 6.13
C ALA A 87 17.45 17.27 5.93
N ARG A 88 16.51 16.34 5.76
CA ARG A 88 16.79 14.91 5.65
C ARG A 88 16.16 14.32 4.40
N PHE A 89 16.89 13.43 3.74
CA PHE A 89 16.46 12.71 2.54
C PHE A 89 16.80 11.23 2.67
N VAL A 90 15.89 10.36 2.26
CA VAL A 90 16.06 8.89 2.29
C VAL A 90 15.99 8.30 0.88
N GLY A 91 16.67 7.18 0.66
CA GLY A 91 16.75 6.38 -0.56
C GLY A 91 17.77 5.27 -0.33
N ASN A 92 18.68 4.99 -1.28
CA ASN A 92 19.81 4.05 -1.08
C ASN A 92 20.81 4.54 -0.01
N GLY A 93 20.42 4.55 1.26
CA GLY A 93 21.02 5.33 2.33
C GLY A 93 20.20 6.58 2.67
N PHE A 94 20.74 7.43 3.52
CA PHE A 94 20.15 8.74 3.77
C PHE A 94 21.22 9.80 3.99
N HIS A 95 20.87 11.07 3.79
CA HIS A 95 21.70 12.17 4.21
C HIS A 95 20.92 13.16 5.05
N GLU A 96 21.65 13.96 5.82
CA GLU A 96 21.11 15.03 6.65
C GLU A 96 22.01 16.26 6.61
N ASP A 97 21.47 17.37 6.12
CA ASP A 97 22.09 18.68 6.20
C ASP A 97 21.70 19.34 7.52
N ILE A 98 22.69 19.81 8.27
CA ILE A 98 22.53 20.49 9.56
C ILE A 98 23.08 21.90 9.44
N LYS A 99 22.28 22.88 9.83
CA LYS A 99 22.67 24.29 9.95
C LYS A 99 22.36 24.82 11.33
N ILE A 100 23.27 25.62 11.89
CA ILE A 100 23.11 26.28 13.18
C ILE A 100 23.49 27.74 13.03
N THR A 101 22.55 28.63 13.31
CA THR A 101 22.71 30.08 13.19
C THR A 101 22.68 30.73 14.57
N ASN A 102 23.61 31.64 14.84
CA ASN A 102 23.63 32.42 16.07
C ASN A 102 22.72 33.65 15.95
N PHE A 103 21.63 33.72 16.74
CA PHE A 103 20.76 34.92 16.78
C PHE A 103 21.02 35.81 17.99
N THR A 104 22.06 35.54 18.78
CA THR A 104 22.49 36.43 19.86
C THR A 104 23.30 37.60 19.30
N ASN A 105 23.51 38.62 20.13
CA ASN A 105 24.40 39.75 19.85
C ASN A 105 25.85 39.54 20.34
N GLN A 106 26.22 38.30 20.70
CA GLN A 106 27.55 37.96 21.20
C GLN A 106 28.14 36.77 20.45
N ASP A 107 29.45 36.63 20.52
CA ASP A 107 30.15 35.44 20.05
C ASP A 107 29.80 34.26 20.96
N VAL A 108 29.45 33.13 20.36
CA VAL A 108 29.06 31.92 21.09
C VAL A 108 29.96 30.75 20.69
N SER A 109 30.22 29.88 21.65
CA SER A 109 31.09 28.72 21.46
C SER A 109 30.53 27.50 22.17
N PHE A 110 30.31 26.42 21.42
CA PHE A 110 29.68 25.20 21.93
C PHE A 110 30.06 23.97 21.10
N PRO A 111 30.05 22.77 21.69
CA PRO A 111 30.17 21.53 20.93
C PRO A 111 28.85 21.17 20.24
N VAL A 112 28.94 20.66 19.01
CA VAL A 112 27.84 19.98 18.31
C VAL A 112 28.20 18.51 18.20
N THR A 113 27.37 17.63 18.76
CA THR A 113 27.61 16.19 18.77
C THR A 113 26.49 15.47 18.05
N ILE A 114 26.86 14.62 17.09
CA ILE A 114 25.98 13.65 16.43
C ILE A 114 26.39 12.28 16.95
N LYS A 115 25.52 11.64 17.73
CA LYS A 115 25.73 10.27 18.24
C LYS A 115 24.78 9.31 17.52
N PHE A 116 25.24 8.10 17.19
CA PHE A 116 24.41 7.09 16.54
C PHE A 116 24.76 5.68 17.01
N GLU A 117 23.82 4.76 16.82
CA GLU A 117 23.97 3.34 17.14
C GLU A 117 23.38 2.50 16.00
N THR A 118 23.94 1.31 15.80
CA THR A 118 23.53 0.32 14.79
C THR A 118 23.21 -1.01 15.47
N ASP A 119 22.20 -1.74 14.98
CA ASP A 119 21.83 -3.05 15.50
C ASP A 119 21.66 -4.14 14.44
N PHE A 120 21.33 -3.78 13.19
CA PHE A 120 21.05 -4.73 12.11
C PHE A 120 19.90 -5.67 12.49
N ALA A 121 18.93 -5.14 13.23
CA ALA A 121 17.78 -5.91 13.70
C ALA A 121 16.74 -6.08 12.59
N ASP A 122 16.20 -7.28 12.44
CA ASP A 122 15.12 -7.54 11.49
C ASP A 122 13.82 -6.84 11.91
N ILE A 123 12.99 -6.47 10.94
CA ILE A 123 11.78 -5.68 11.15
C ILE A 123 10.77 -6.38 12.08
N PHE A 124 10.72 -7.71 12.08
CA PHE A 124 9.83 -8.48 12.95
C PHE A 124 10.28 -8.42 14.41
N SER A 125 11.59 -8.53 14.66
CA SER A 125 12.19 -8.37 15.99
C SER A 125 11.97 -6.95 16.54
N VAL A 126 12.03 -5.94 15.67
CA VAL A 126 11.73 -4.55 16.04
C VAL A 126 10.24 -4.37 16.36
N ARG A 127 9.36 -4.92 15.53
CA ARG A 127 7.89 -4.85 15.70
C ARG A 127 7.44 -5.54 16.99
N SER A 128 8.06 -6.66 17.34
CA SER A 128 7.81 -7.41 18.59
C SER A 128 8.48 -6.80 19.82
N MET A 129 9.20 -5.68 19.67
CA MET A 129 9.97 -5.02 20.74
C MET A 129 11.04 -5.91 21.39
N ASP A 130 11.55 -6.89 20.65
CA ASP A 130 12.60 -7.82 21.06
C ASP A 130 13.69 -7.88 19.96
N PRO A 131 14.45 -6.78 19.73
CA PRO A 131 15.44 -6.73 18.67
C PRO A 131 16.59 -7.70 18.97
N LYS A 132 16.73 -8.75 18.14
CA LYS A 132 17.75 -9.78 18.30
C LYS A 132 18.88 -9.58 17.31
N LYS A 133 20.09 -9.45 17.83
CA LYS A 133 21.31 -9.45 17.03
C LYS A 133 21.80 -10.89 16.84
N ARG A 134 21.81 -11.36 15.59
CA ARG A 134 22.17 -12.75 15.25
C ARG A 134 23.62 -12.89 14.78
N GLY A 135 24.13 -11.88 14.08
CA GLY A 135 25.48 -11.84 13.52
C GLY A 135 26.48 -11.01 14.31
N LYS A 136 27.67 -10.84 13.71
CA LYS A 136 28.78 -10.06 14.28
C LYS A 136 28.88 -8.74 13.54
N THR A 137 29.11 -7.66 14.29
CA THR A 137 29.39 -6.35 13.71
C THR A 137 30.84 -5.96 13.98
N VAL A 138 31.57 -5.60 12.94
CA VAL A 138 32.89 -5.00 13.00
C VAL A 138 32.76 -3.51 12.71
N CYS A 139 33.48 -2.68 13.45
CA CYS A 139 33.49 -1.23 13.27
C CYS A 139 34.91 -0.77 12.89
N ALA A 140 35.02 0.02 11.83
CA ALA A 140 36.25 0.66 11.40
C ALA A 140 36.07 2.19 11.39
N VAL A 141 37.02 2.92 11.95
CA VAL A 141 36.99 4.39 12.05
C VAL A 141 38.12 4.99 11.21
N ASP A 142 37.79 5.82 10.23
CA ASP A 142 38.76 6.54 9.40
C ASP A 142 38.72 8.04 9.71
N LYS A 143 39.72 8.49 10.49
CA LYS A 143 39.90 9.90 10.89
C LYS A 143 40.42 10.79 9.76
N LYS A 144 41.02 10.23 8.71
CA LYS A 144 41.53 10.99 7.57
C LYS A 144 40.40 11.40 6.64
N ASN A 145 39.46 10.48 6.42
CA ASN A 145 38.33 10.66 5.51
C ASN A 145 36.99 10.92 6.23
N ASN A 146 37.01 11.11 7.55
CA ASN A 146 35.87 11.47 8.39
C ASN A 146 34.68 10.49 8.29
N PHE A 147 34.94 9.19 8.34
CA PHE A 147 33.87 8.18 8.30
C PHE A 147 34.05 7.05 9.31
N ILE A 148 32.93 6.37 9.59
CA ILE A 148 32.84 5.14 10.36
C ILE A 148 32.09 4.12 9.49
N LEU A 149 32.65 2.92 9.35
CA LEU A 149 32.04 1.79 8.67
C LEU A 149 31.64 0.73 9.70
N TYR A 150 30.38 0.34 9.67
CA TYR A 150 29.90 -0.85 10.37
C TYR A 150 29.64 -1.94 9.34
N ASP A 151 30.38 -3.03 9.45
CA ASP A 151 30.16 -4.24 8.67
C ASP A 151 29.48 -5.28 9.56
N TYR A 152 28.33 -5.77 9.13
CA TYR A 152 27.61 -6.86 9.75
C TYR A 152 27.74 -8.11 8.90
N SER A 153 28.15 -9.21 9.54
CA SER A 153 28.19 -10.52 8.92
C SER A 153 27.36 -11.52 9.71
N TYR A 154 26.54 -12.26 8.98
CA TYR A 154 25.77 -13.38 9.49
C TYR A 154 25.70 -14.45 8.41
N LEU A 155 26.23 -15.63 8.71
CA LEU A 155 26.41 -16.71 7.74
C LEU A 155 27.22 -16.21 6.50
N GLU A 156 26.70 -16.35 5.30
CA GLU A 156 27.36 -15.96 4.05
C GLU A 156 27.08 -14.51 3.63
N ASN A 157 26.13 -13.83 4.29
CA ASN A 157 25.74 -12.47 3.94
C ASN A 157 26.58 -11.42 4.67
N ARG A 158 26.94 -10.37 3.92
CA ARG A 158 27.65 -9.20 4.45
C ARG A 158 26.98 -7.91 3.99
N ILE A 159 26.38 -7.22 4.94
CA ILE A 159 25.82 -5.88 4.76
C ILE A 159 26.52 -4.91 5.70
N GLY A 160 26.36 -3.62 5.46
CA GLY A 160 27.00 -2.61 6.26
C GLY A 160 26.45 -1.22 6.02
N ILE A 161 26.88 -0.30 6.86
CA ILE A 161 26.54 1.12 6.75
C ILE A 161 27.77 1.97 7.02
N LYS A 162 28.07 2.85 6.07
CA LYS A 162 29.14 3.84 6.15
C LYS A 162 28.54 5.19 6.48
N ILE A 163 28.90 5.71 7.63
CA ILE A 163 28.45 7.01 8.13
C ILE A 163 29.62 7.98 8.00
N SER A 164 29.45 9.06 7.24
CA SER A 164 30.49 10.05 7.02
C SER A 164 29.96 11.48 7.10
N THR A 165 30.87 12.43 7.27
CA THR A 165 30.55 13.86 7.27
C THR A 165 31.48 14.64 6.34
N ASN A 166 30.96 15.68 5.69
CA ASN A 166 31.75 16.56 4.83
C ASN A 166 32.64 17.55 5.61
N LYS A 167 32.45 17.67 6.92
CA LYS A 167 33.20 18.57 7.79
C LYS A 167 34.10 17.77 8.70
N LYS A 168 35.35 18.22 8.90
CA LYS A 168 36.28 17.54 9.79
C LYS A 168 35.80 17.68 11.25
N PRO A 169 35.48 16.59 11.97
CA PRO A 169 35.16 16.64 13.38
C PRO A 169 36.41 16.89 14.22
N GLU A 170 36.24 17.53 15.37
CA GLU A 170 37.27 17.62 16.40
C GLU A 170 37.48 16.26 17.08
N ILE A 171 36.39 15.53 17.34
CA ILE A 171 36.41 14.18 17.88
C ILE A 171 35.65 13.26 16.93
N LEU A 172 36.37 12.24 16.43
CA LEU A 172 35.81 11.10 15.72
C LEU A 172 36.05 9.83 16.53
N ASP A 173 34.97 9.17 16.93
CA ASP A 173 34.97 7.91 17.68
C ASP A 173 33.99 6.92 17.04
N LYS A 174 33.94 5.68 17.53
CA LYS A 174 33.15 4.59 16.95
C LYS A 174 31.63 4.81 16.92
N ASP A 175 31.09 5.84 17.56
CA ASP A 175 29.65 6.09 17.70
C ASP A 175 29.25 7.57 17.60
N LYS A 176 30.20 8.47 17.30
CA LYS A 176 29.94 9.91 17.31
C LYS A 176 30.89 10.74 16.44
N PHE A 177 30.35 11.85 15.95
CA PHE A 177 31.08 13.02 15.49
C PHE A 177 30.88 14.16 16.48
N THR A 178 31.94 14.85 16.91
CA THR A 178 31.84 16.10 17.67
C THR A 178 32.62 17.21 16.98
N PHE A 179 31.98 18.36 16.83
CA PHE A 179 32.53 19.56 16.22
C PHE A 179 32.61 20.67 17.27
N ARG A 180 33.73 21.38 17.34
CA ARG A 180 33.81 22.66 18.04
C ARG A 180 33.27 23.75 17.13
N VAL A 181 32.20 24.43 17.55
CA VAL A 181 31.55 25.50 16.79
C VAL A 181 31.75 26.82 17.51
N ASN A 182 32.25 27.82 16.77
CA ASN A 182 32.35 29.21 17.19
C ASN A 182 31.59 30.04 16.17
N LEU A 183 30.65 30.88 16.61
CA LEU A 183 29.81 31.68 15.74
C LEU A 183 29.74 33.12 16.26
N LYS A 184 30.03 34.08 15.39
CA LYS A 184 29.71 35.49 15.59
C LYS A 184 28.20 35.73 15.50
N PRO A 185 27.69 36.90 15.92
CA PRO A 185 26.30 37.27 15.68
C PRO A 185 25.89 37.06 14.21
N HIS A 186 24.77 36.38 13.99
CA HIS A 186 24.20 36.03 12.68
C HIS A 186 25.03 35.10 11.79
N GLU A 187 26.16 34.58 12.28
CA GLU A 187 26.95 33.60 11.55
C GLU A 187 26.27 32.22 11.57
N GLU A 188 26.45 31.45 10.49
CA GLU A 188 25.94 30.09 10.33
C GLU A 188 27.07 29.07 10.28
N TRP A 189 26.92 27.98 11.02
CA TRP A 189 27.70 26.76 10.87
C TRP A 189 26.87 25.70 10.16
N SER A 190 27.46 25.01 9.19
CA SER A 190 26.83 23.88 8.51
C SER A 190 27.72 22.64 8.47
N ALA A 191 27.09 21.47 8.43
CA ALA A 191 27.69 20.17 8.13
C ALA A 191 26.65 19.24 7.49
N CYS A 192 27.11 18.31 6.66
CA CYS A 192 26.29 17.24 6.10
C CYS A 192 26.74 15.90 6.68
N LEU A 193 25.77 15.09 7.10
CA LEU A 193 25.92 13.69 7.48
C LEU A 193 25.41 12.82 6.32
N THR A 194 26.17 11.80 5.93
CA THR A 194 25.74 10.82 4.94
C THR A 194 25.86 9.41 5.48
N CYS A 195 24.82 8.60 5.27
CA CYS A 195 24.76 7.19 5.64
C CYS A 195 24.56 6.37 4.37
N ARG A 196 25.63 5.73 3.89
CA ARG A 196 25.62 4.88 2.69
C ARG A 196 25.53 3.42 3.07
N LEU A 197 24.65 2.69 2.41
CA LEU A 197 24.60 1.24 2.52
C LEU A 197 25.82 0.60 1.86
N VAL A 198 26.26 -0.52 2.40
CA VAL A 198 27.37 -1.33 1.88
C VAL A 198 26.88 -2.76 1.73
N HIS A 199 26.80 -3.28 0.51
CA HIS A 199 26.41 -4.68 0.26
C HIS A 199 27.58 -5.41 -0.38
N ASN A 200 28.01 -6.53 0.21
CA ASN A 200 29.13 -7.33 -0.30
C ASN A 200 30.38 -6.49 -0.63
N ASN A 201 30.74 -5.57 0.25
CA ASN A 201 31.84 -4.59 0.10
C ASN A 201 31.65 -3.52 -1.00
N HIS A 202 30.46 -3.41 -1.60
CA HIS A 202 30.13 -2.34 -2.53
C HIS A 202 29.29 -1.26 -1.85
N GLU A 203 29.82 -0.04 -1.81
CA GLU A 203 29.08 1.15 -1.35
C GLU A 203 28.01 1.53 -2.37
N LEU A 204 26.76 1.59 -1.94
CA LEU A 204 25.67 2.12 -2.76
C LEU A 204 25.77 3.66 -2.80
N ALA A 205 25.64 4.22 -3.99
CA ALA A 205 25.59 5.66 -4.17
C ALA A 205 24.29 6.23 -3.58
N LEU A 206 24.38 7.37 -2.90
CA LEU A 206 23.19 8.07 -2.43
C LEU A 206 22.38 8.57 -3.62
N LYS A 207 21.06 8.40 -3.49
CA LYS A 207 20.10 8.94 -4.46
C LYS A 207 20.03 10.47 -4.40
N TYR A 208 20.17 11.03 -3.20
CA TYR A 208 20.16 12.47 -2.93
C TYR A 208 21.49 12.89 -2.28
N ASP A 209 22.12 13.94 -2.80
CA ASP A 209 23.41 14.45 -2.36
C ASP A 209 23.25 15.62 -1.34
N CYS A 210 24.29 16.00 -0.61
CA CYS A 210 24.21 17.13 0.33
C CYS A 210 23.79 18.43 -0.39
N GLY A 211 22.94 19.25 0.23
CA GLY A 211 22.43 20.47 -0.39
C GLY A 211 21.39 20.24 -1.48
N SER A 212 20.80 19.03 -1.57
CA SER A 212 19.76 18.71 -2.57
C SER A 212 18.42 19.41 -2.33
N PHE A 213 18.23 20.11 -1.20
CA PHE A 213 16.96 20.79 -0.93
C PHE A 213 16.71 21.91 -1.95
N GLY A 214 15.70 21.71 -2.82
CA GLY A 214 15.39 22.58 -3.96
C GLY A 214 16.00 22.15 -5.31
N LEU A 215 16.83 21.11 -5.33
CA LEU A 215 17.44 20.55 -6.54
C LEU A 215 16.85 19.15 -6.80
N ARG A 216 15.94 19.03 -7.77
CA ARG A 216 15.37 17.73 -8.20
C ARG A 216 16.36 16.96 -9.07
N THR A 217 17.37 16.33 -8.47
CA THR A 217 18.20 15.35 -9.18
C THR A 217 17.76 13.95 -8.82
N GLU A 218 16.72 13.44 -9.49
CA GLU A 218 16.26 12.07 -9.28
C GLU A 218 17.17 11.07 -10.01
N LYS A 219 18.00 10.35 -9.23
CA LYS A 219 18.64 9.10 -9.68
C LYS A 219 17.63 7.95 -9.54
N SER A 220 16.60 7.92 -10.40
CA SER A 220 15.59 6.85 -10.44
C SER A 220 15.89 5.80 -11.53
N SER A 221 15.40 4.57 -11.31
CA SER A 221 15.57 3.46 -12.25
C SER A 221 14.89 3.78 -13.60
N LYS A 222 15.34 3.12 -14.68
CA LYS A 222 14.72 3.27 -16.00
C LYS A 222 13.25 2.86 -15.96
N ALA A 223 12.93 1.75 -15.31
CA ALA A 223 11.57 1.25 -15.17
C ALA A 223 10.66 2.22 -14.39
N PHE A 224 11.17 2.84 -13.32
CA PHE A 224 10.43 3.86 -12.59
C PHE A 224 10.12 5.09 -13.46
N LYS A 225 11.10 5.57 -14.24
CA LYS A 225 10.90 6.68 -15.17
C LYS A 225 9.86 6.36 -16.23
N GLU A 226 9.93 5.16 -16.81
CA GLU A 226 8.95 4.69 -17.79
C GLU A 226 7.54 4.61 -17.19
N TRP A 227 7.40 4.07 -15.99
CA TRP A 227 6.13 4.07 -15.27
C TRP A 227 5.61 5.49 -15.02
N HIS A 228 6.43 6.38 -14.48
CA HIS A 228 6.03 7.73 -14.16
C HIS A 228 5.61 8.53 -15.41
N GLN A 229 6.32 8.34 -16.52
CA GLN A 229 6.00 8.94 -17.81
C GLN A 229 4.75 8.34 -18.47
N SER A 230 4.37 7.11 -18.12
CA SER A 230 3.17 6.43 -18.64
C SER A 230 1.88 6.83 -17.94
N LEU A 231 1.94 7.61 -16.86
CA LEU A 231 0.75 7.95 -16.08
C LEU A 231 -0.23 8.78 -16.91
N ALA A 232 -1.50 8.41 -16.85
CA ALA A 232 -2.60 9.27 -17.29
C ALA A 232 -2.67 10.51 -16.39
N GLU A 233 -2.91 11.66 -17.00
CA GLU A 233 -3.11 12.91 -16.28
C GLU A 233 -4.61 13.11 -16.04
N ILE A 234 -5.02 13.11 -14.76
CA ILE A 234 -6.40 13.31 -14.34
C ILE A 234 -6.50 14.70 -13.70
N LYS A 235 -7.21 15.62 -14.34
CA LYS A 235 -7.42 17.00 -13.86
C LYS A 235 -8.89 17.26 -13.60
N THR A 236 -9.15 18.05 -12.57
CA THR A 236 -10.50 18.51 -12.23
C THR A 236 -10.53 20.01 -11.98
N ASP A 237 -11.73 20.60 -11.95
CA ASP A 237 -11.95 21.97 -11.47
C ASP A 237 -11.85 22.12 -9.94
N ASN A 238 -11.73 21.00 -9.21
CA ASN A 238 -11.63 21.00 -7.75
C ASN A 238 -10.16 20.88 -7.28
N GLY A 239 -9.62 22.00 -6.78
CA GLY A 239 -8.23 22.07 -6.32
C GLY A 239 -7.89 21.11 -5.17
N PHE A 240 -8.85 20.70 -4.35
CA PHE A 240 -8.62 19.69 -3.31
C PHE A 240 -8.44 18.29 -3.92
N ILE A 241 -9.30 17.92 -4.87
CA ILE A 241 -9.23 16.63 -5.55
C ILE A 241 -7.91 16.50 -6.31
N ASN A 242 -7.48 17.56 -7.00
CA ASN A 242 -6.19 17.56 -7.69
C ASN A 242 -5.01 17.34 -6.71
N LYS A 243 -5.07 17.91 -5.50
CA LYS A 243 -4.07 17.64 -4.45
C LYS A 243 -4.10 16.20 -3.98
N LEU A 244 -5.29 15.63 -3.77
CA LEU A 244 -5.46 14.24 -3.35
C LEU A 244 -4.96 13.26 -4.44
N ILE A 245 -5.27 13.51 -5.73
CA ILE A 245 -4.72 12.76 -6.88
C ILE A 245 -3.19 12.79 -6.87
N ASN A 246 -2.60 13.98 -6.78
CA ASN A 246 -1.15 14.14 -6.77
C ASN A 246 -0.50 13.46 -5.56
N GLN A 247 -1.13 13.53 -4.39
CA GLN A 247 -0.65 12.84 -3.20
C GLN A 247 -0.71 11.32 -3.35
N SER A 248 -1.81 10.77 -3.88
CA SER A 248 -1.93 9.34 -4.15
C SER A 248 -0.89 8.84 -5.16
N ILE A 249 -0.59 9.61 -6.21
CA ILE A 249 0.49 9.30 -7.17
C ILE A 249 1.85 9.34 -6.47
N SER A 250 2.10 10.36 -5.64
CA SER A 250 3.34 10.48 -4.87
C SER A 250 3.52 9.29 -3.91
N ASP A 251 2.43 8.81 -3.30
CA ASP A 251 2.44 7.68 -2.38
C ASP A 251 2.74 6.36 -3.09
N LEU A 252 2.10 6.10 -4.24
CA LEU A 252 2.42 4.96 -5.10
C LEU A 252 3.89 5.03 -5.57
N SER A 253 4.34 6.23 -5.95
CA SER A 253 5.73 6.47 -6.35
C SER A 253 6.70 6.16 -5.21
N ALA A 254 6.37 6.50 -3.96
CA ALA A 254 7.23 6.24 -2.82
C ALA A 254 7.30 4.75 -2.43
N LEU A 255 6.24 4.00 -2.73
CA LEU A 255 6.12 2.57 -2.45
C LEU A 255 6.67 1.67 -3.57
N HIS A 256 7.28 2.23 -4.62
CA HIS A 256 7.78 1.42 -5.73
C HIS A 256 8.92 0.48 -5.29
N LEU A 257 8.83 -0.78 -5.68
CA LEU A 257 9.90 -1.75 -5.55
C LEU A 257 10.40 -2.07 -6.95
N ASP A 258 11.65 -1.69 -7.22
CA ASP A 258 12.33 -2.12 -8.45
C ASP A 258 12.47 -3.65 -8.46
N VAL A 259 11.93 -4.26 -9.53
CA VAL A 259 12.13 -5.67 -9.89
C VAL A 259 12.87 -5.73 -11.23
N TRP A 260 13.19 -6.93 -11.72
CA TRP A 260 14.13 -7.10 -12.85
C TRP A 260 13.81 -6.24 -14.08
N ASP A 261 12.59 -6.31 -14.62
CA ASP A 261 12.16 -5.61 -15.83
C ASP A 261 10.97 -4.67 -15.60
N GLY A 262 10.78 -4.18 -14.36
CA GLY A 262 9.65 -3.35 -14.02
C GLY A 262 9.64 -2.84 -12.59
N ILE A 263 8.50 -2.32 -12.17
CA ILE A 263 8.28 -1.88 -10.79
C ILE A 263 6.98 -2.47 -10.24
N ILE A 264 6.93 -2.73 -8.94
CA ILE A 264 5.76 -3.24 -8.23
C ILE A 264 5.46 -2.34 -7.04
N PRO A 265 4.19 -2.06 -6.71
CA PRO A 265 3.88 -1.37 -5.47
C PRO A 265 4.09 -2.30 -4.28
N GLY A 266 4.99 -1.91 -3.36
CA GLY A 266 5.09 -2.52 -2.03
C GLY A 266 3.87 -2.18 -1.18
N ALA A 267 3.47 -3.07 -0.28
CA ALA A 267 2.15 -2.96 0.36
C ALA A 267 2.00 -1.69 1.24
N GLY A 268 2.93 -1.39 2.14
CA GLY A 268 2.83 -0.17 2.94
C GLY A 268 3.92 0.03 3.98
N ILE A 269 4.10 1.28 4.40
CA ILE A 269 5.18 1.68 5.31
C ILE A 269 4.61 2.00 6.69
N PRO A 270 5.22 1.51 7.78
CA PRO A 270 6.55 0.87 7.81
C PRO A 270 6.57 -0.66 7.78
N TRP A 271 5.46 -1.35 8.00
CA TRP A 271 5.49 -2.77 8.40
C TRP A 271 5.44 -3.77 7.24
N TYR A 272 4.99 -3.32 6.07
CA TYR A 272 4.66 -4.16 4.94
C TYR A 272 5.33 -3.66 3.66
N LEU A 273 6.54 -3.09 3.74
CA LEU A 273 7.30 -2.65 2.57
C LEU A 273 7.97 -3.84 1.87
N ALA A 274 7.12 -4.75 1.39
CA ALA A 274 7.49 -5.97 0.68
C ALA A 274 6.45 -6.26 -0.41
N ILE A 275 6.67 -7.31 -1.18
CA ILE A 275 5.74 -7.72 -2.23
C ILE A 275 4.69 -8.63 -1.59
N PHE A 276 3.45 -8.14 -1.53
CA PHE A 276 2.30 -8.91 -1.10
C PHE A 276 1.43 -9.18 -2.32
N GLY A 277 1.21 -10.44 -2.67
CA GLY A 277 0.53 -10.82 -3.92
C GLY A 277 -0.84 -10.18 -4.03
N ARG A 278 -1.69 -10.35 -3.01
CA ARG A 278 -3.02 -9.74 -2.95
C ARG A 278 -2.96 -8.21 -3.05
N ASP A 279 -2.15 -7.57 -2.21
CA ASP A 279 -2.10 -6.11 -2.10
C ASP A 279 -1.61 -5.48 -3.41
N SER A 280 -0.53 -6.03 -3.99
CA SER A 280 -0.01 -5.57 -5.28
C SER A 280 -0.99 -5.80 -6.42
N ILE A 281 -1.77 -6.89 -6.40
CA ILE A 281 -2.84 -7.12 -7.39
C ILE A 281 -3.97 -6.10 -7.23
N ILE A 282 -4.49 -5.90 -6.01
CA ILE A 282 -5.59 -4.96 -5.76
C ILE A 282 -5.17 -3.53 -6.11
N ALA A 283 -3.98 -3.11 -5.68
CA ALA A 283 -3.43 -1.81 -6.06
C ALA A 283 -3.34 -1.66 -7.58
N SER A 284 -2.86 -2.69 -8.28
CA SER A 284 -2.78 -2.69 -9.75
C SER A 284 -4.16 -2.60 -10.42
N LEU A 285 -5.16 -3.35 -9.92
CA LEU A 285 -6.55 -3.26 -10.40
C LEU A 285 -7.12 -1.84 -10.23
N GLN A 286 -6.85 -1.21 -9.09
CA GLN A 286 -7.34 0.12 -8.79
C GLN A 286 -6.67 1.21 -9.64
N THR A 287 -5.43 1.00 -10.08
CA THR A 287 -4.63 1.99 -10.81
C THR A 287 -4.60 1.78 -12.33
N LEU A 288 -5.39 0.87 -12.90
CA LEU A 288 -5.42 0.63 -14.36
C LEU A 288 -5.75 1.90 -15.16
N ILE A 289 -6.62 2.77 -14.64
CA ILE A 289 -6.93 4.08 -15.24
C ILE A 289 -5.73 5.04 -15.27
N LEU A 290 -4.73 4.85 -14.39
CA LEU A 290 -3.49 5.62 -14.41
C LEU A 290 -2.46 5.02 -15.33
N SER A 291 -2.09 3.76 -15.10
CA SER A 291 -1.09 3.06 -15.91
C SER A 291 -1.25 1.55 -15.75
N PRO A 292 -1.24 0.79 -16.86
CA PRO A 292 -1.26 -0.67 -16.81
C PRO A 292 0.10 -1.29 -16.48
N LEU A 293 1.17 -0.50 -16.33
CA LEU A 293 2.53 -1.04 -16.17
C LEU A 293 2.73 -1.76 -14.82
N TYR A 294 2.10 -1.29 -13.74
CA TYR A 294 2.10 -2.05 -12.47
C TYR A 294 1.45 -3.42 -12.66
N ALA A 295 0.29 -3.47 -13.30
CA ALA A 295 -0.41 -4.73 -13.56
C ALA A 295 0.47 -5.73 -14.32
N LYS A 296 1.18 -5.27 -15.37
CA LYS A 296 2.12 -6.11 -16.12
C LYS A 296 3.24 -6.66 -15.25
N SER A 297 3.93 -5.78 -14.51
CA SER A 297 5.05 -6.16 -13.65
C SER A 297 4.62 -7.09 -12.52
N VAL A 298 3.45 -6.85 -11.91
CA VAL A 298 2.87 -7.72 -10.88
C VAL A 298 2.53 -9.09 -11.45
N LEU A 299 1.83 -9.18 -12.57
CA LEU A 299 1.51 -10.46 -13.21
C LEU A 299 2.78 -11.27 -13.52
N LYS A 300 3.80 -10.61 -14.07
CA LYS A 300 5.07 -11.25 -14.41
C LYS A 300 5.80 -11.75 -13.17
N TYR A 301 5.94 -10.92 -12.14
CA TYR A 301 6.62 -11.30 -10.92
C TYR A 301 5.90 -12.43 -10.19
N LEU A 302 4.58 -12.33 -10.02
CA LEU A 302 3.79 -13.37 -9.36
C LEU A 302 3.79 -14.69 -10.14
N SER A 303 3.94 -14.65 -11.48
CA SER A 303 4.14 -15.86 -12.30
C SER A 303 5.45 -16.58 -11.97
N LEU A 304 6.52 -15.84 -11.69
CA LEU A 304 7.84 -16.42 -11.36
C LEU A 304 7.82 -17.16 -10.01
N PHE A 305 7.08 -16.60 -9.05
CA PHE A 305 6.91 -17.14 -7.70
C PHE A 305 5.65 -18.00 -7.53
N GLN A 306 4.96 -18.35 -8.63
CA GLN A 306 3.80 -19.25 -8.54
C GLN A 306 4.22 -20.61 -7.96
N GLY A 307 3.42 -21.14 -7.03
CA GLY A 307 3.67 -22.38 -6.32
C GLY A 307 3.84 -23.57 -7.27
N ARG A 308 4.74 -24.48 -6.91
CA ARG A 308 5.17 -25.62 -7.74
C ARG A 308 5.02 -26.95 -7.03
N GLU A 309 5.07 -26.94 -5.71
CA GLU A 309 5.07 -28.12 -4.87
C GLU A 309 4.00 -28.00 -3.78
N VAL A 310 3.70 -29.11 -3.11
CA VAL A 310 2.84 -29.12 -1.93
C VAL A 310 3.74 -29.02 -0.71
N GLU A 311 3.80 -27.84 -0.08
CA GLU A 311 4.62 -27.59 1.12
C GLU A 311 3.78 -26.97 2.24
N GLU A 312 3.45 -27.78 3.24
CA GLU A 312 2.51 -27.42 4.31
C GLU A 312 2.95 -26.20 5.12
N ILE A 313 4.24 -26.07 5.43
CA ILE A 313 4.73 -24.94 6.24
C ILE A 313 4.46 -23.61 5.53
N LYS A 314 4.75 -23.54 4.22
CA LYS A 314 4.57 -22.33 3.41
C LYS A 314 3.15 -22.13 2.89
N ASP A 315 2.25 -23.08 3.11
CA ASP A 315 0.94 -23.16 2.45
C ASP A 315 1.03 -23.21 0.91
N GLU A 316 2.15 -23.70 0.38
CA GLU A 316 2.41 -23.78 -1.06
C GLU A 316 1.63 -24.94 -1.67
N GLU A 317 0.98 -24.67 -2.81
CA GLU A 317 0.32 -25.66 -3.65
C GLU A 317 0.63 -25.33 -5.12
N PRO A 318 0.74 -26.33 -6.01
CA PRO A 318 0.93 -26.12 -7.43
C PRO A 318 -0.11 -25.16 -8.02
N GLY A 319 0.37 -24.09 -8.69
CA GLY A 319 -0.48 -23.09 -9.33
C GLY A 319 -0.96 -21.95 -8.43
N LYS A 320 -0.75 -22.04 -7.12
CA LYS A 320 -1.14 -21.00 -6.17
C LYS A 320 -0.25 -19.76 -6.27
N ILE A 321 -0.84 -18.58 -6.11
CA ILE A 321 -0.10 -17.31 -6.06
C ILE A 321 0.30 -16.99 -4.62
N ILE A 322 1.53 -16.50 -4.45
CA ILE A 322 2.10 -16.09 -3.15
C ILE A 322 1.25 -15.07 -2.40
N HIS A 323 1.24 -15.19 -1.08
CA HIS A 323 0.75 -14.19 -0.14
C HIS A 323 1.77 -13.05 -0.01
N GLU A 324 3.02 -13.36 0.34
CA GLU A 324 4.10 -12.37 0.43
C GLU A 324 5.48 -12.97 0.11
N VAL A 325 6.36 -12.12 -0.41
CA VAL A 325 7.80 -12.37 -0.55
C VAL A 325 8.53 -11.22 0.12
N ARG A 326 9.38 -11.56 1.08
CA ARG A 326 10.25 -10.62 1.78
C ARG A 326 11.70 -10.90 1.43
N SER A 327 12.45 -9.83 1.19
CA SER A 327 13.87 -9.94 0.89
C SER A 327 14.65 -10.39 2.13
N GLU A 328 15.64 -11.24 1.91
CA GLU A 328 16.20 -12.16 2.91
C GLU A 328 17.25 -11.52 3.84
N GLU A 329 16.87 -11.22 5.08
CA GLU A 329 17.73 -11.40 6.27
C GLU A 329 17.07 -12.15 7.43
N THR A 330 15.75 -12.38 7.38
CA THR A 330 15.04 -13.18 8.40
C THR A 330 14.30 -14.37 7.83
N ALA A 331 13.80 -14.24 6.60
CA ALA A 331 12.84 -15.16 6.01
C ALA A 331 13.52 -16.46 5.50
N ALA A 332 14.66 -16.35 4.82
CA ALA A 332 15.49 -17.52 4.45
C ALA A 332 16.15 -18.20 5.66
N PHE A 333 16.33 -17.48 6.77
CA PHE A 333 17.18 -17.91 7.88
C PHE A 333 16.45 -18.70 8.98
N LEU A 334 15.12 -18.65 9.04
CA LEU A 334 14.37 -19.20 10.17
C LEU A 334 13.60 -20.50 9.88
N LYS A 335 13.57 -21.01 8.63
CA LYS A 335 12.53 -21.98 8.23
C LYS A 335 11.11 -21.50 8.61
N GLU A 336 10.94 -20.19 8.74
CA GLU A 336 9.65 -19.56 8.92
C GLU A 336 9.07 -19.34 7.51
N PRO A 337 7.76 -19.51 7.33
CA PRO A 337 7.15 -19.57 6.00
C PRO A 337 7.30 -18.31 5.13
N PHE A 338 7.84 -17.21 5.66
CA PHE A 338 7.80 -15.88 5.05
C PHE A 338 8.87 -15.57 4.00
N ALA A 339 9.76 -16.52 3.65
CA ALA A 339 10.69 -16.32 2.51
C ALA A 339 9.88 -16.21 1.21
N SER A 340 8.90 -17.11 1.10
CA SER A 340 7.83 -17.10 0.12
C SER A 340 6.65 -17.80 0.78
N TYR A 341 5.72 -17.00 1.33
CA TYR A 341 4.54 -17.52 2.01
C TYR A 341 3.36 -17.52 1.06
N TYR A 342 2.53 -18.57 1.08
CA TYR A 342 1.38 -18.77 0.21
C TYR A 342 0.06 -18.84 0.99
N GLY A 343 0.03 -18.30 2.22
CA GLY A 343 -1.15 -18.25 3.09
C GLY A 343 -2.25 -17.28 2.66
N THR A 344 -2.60 -17.29 1.38
CA THR A 344 -3.68 -16.51 0.76
C THR A 344 -4.62 -17.47 0.03
N ILE A 345 -5.92 -17.25 0.17
CA ILE A 345 -6.94 -17.99 -0.59
C ILE A 345 -7.46 -17.18 -1.80
N ASP A 346 -7.24 -15.87 -1.80
CA ASP A 346 -7.79 -14.93 -2.76
C ASP A 346 -6.82 -14.52 -3.87
N ALA A 347 -5.50 -14.57 -3.65
CA ALA A 347 -4.51 -14.05 -4.60
C ALA A 347 -4.53 -14.77 -5.96
N THR A 348 -4.74 -16.09 -6.00
CA THR A 348 -4.83 -16.84 -7.26
C THR A 348 -6.05 -16.42 -8.09
N LEU A 349 -7.17 -16.14 -7.44
CA LEU A 349 -8.40 -15.65 -8.08
C LEU A 349 -8.19 -14.23 -8.61
N LEU A 350 -7.64 -13.37 -7.78
CA LEU A 350 -7.33 -11.98 -8.12
C LEU A 350 -6.29 -11.88 -9.24
N TYR A 351 -5.33 -12.81 -9.31
CA TYR A 351 -4.35 -12.89 -10.39
C TYR A 351 -5.02 -13.13 -11.76
N LEU A 352 -5.99 -14.04 -11.82
CA LEU A 352 -6.78 -14.29 -13.04
C LEU A 352 -7.62 -13.06 -13.43
N ILE A 353 -8.22 -12.38 -12.45
CA ILE A 353 -8.97 -11.13 -12.67
C ILE A 353 -8.03 -10.05 -13.22
N LEU A 354 -6.86 -9.85 -12.60
CA LEU A 354 -5.88 -8.86 -13.05
C LEU A 354 -5.37 -9.15 -14.46
N ALA A 355 -5.09 -10.42 -14.81
CA ALA A 355 -4.70 -10.81 -16.14
C ALA A 355 -5.75 -10.42 -17.18
N SER A 356 -7.04 -10.62 -16.85
CA SER A 356 -8.13 -10.23 -17.72
C SER A 356 -8.30 -8.72 -17.85
N GLN A 357 -8.32 -7.99 -16.73
CA GLN A 357 -8.45 -6.54 -16.73
C GLN A 357 -7.26 -5.85 -17.42
N TYR A 358 -6.04 -6.35 -17.21
CA TYR A 358 -4.84 -5.89 -17.92
C TYR A 358 -5.00 -6.06 -19.43
N PHE A 359 -5.45 -7.23 -19.89
CA PHE A 359 -5.69 -7.46 -21.30
C PHE A 359 -6.79 -6.56 -21.86
N HIS A 360 -7.85 -6.33 -21.11
CA HIS A 360 -8.93 -5.42 -21.51
C HIS A 360 -8.43 -3.98 -21.72
N PHE A 361 -7.52 -3.48 -20.88
CA PHE A 361 -6.91 -2.16 -21.06
C PHE A 361 -5.87 -2.12 -22.17
N THR A 362 -5.01 -3.14 -22.32
CA THR A 362 -3.80 -3.07 -23.17
C THR A 362 -3.90 -3.81 -24.49
N ASN A 363 -4.80 -4.80 -24.59
CA ASN A 363 -4.82 -5.79 -25.67
C ASN A 363 -3.44 -6.44 -25.93
N ASP A 364 -2.60 -6.55 -24.90
CA ASP A 364 -1.26 -7.15 -24.96
C ASP A 364 -1.36 -8.68 -24.98
N ARG A 365 -1.74 -9.20 -26.16
CA ARG A 365 -1.87 -10.64 -26.41
C ARG A 365 -0.57 -11.39 -26.23
N ASN A 366 0.55 -10.78 -26.59
CA ASN A 366 1.87 -11.42 -26.52
C ASN A 366 2.24 -11.69 -25.06
N PHE A 367 2.02 -10.73 -24.17
CA PHE A 367 2.26 -10.94 -22.75
C PHE A 367 1.34 -12.01 -22.16
N LEU A 368 0.05 -12.05 -22.51
CA LEU A 368 -0.81 -13.13 -22.06
C LEU A 368 -0.39 -14.52 -22.57
N LEU A 369 0.25 -14.60 -23.74
CA LEU A 369 0.86 -15.84 -24.22
C LEU A 369 2.14 -16.19 -23.45
N GLU A 370 2.93 -15.19 -23.03
CA GLU A 370 4.13 -15.38 -22.18
C GLU A 370 3.78 -16.05 -20.85
N ILE A 371 2.71 -15.61 -20.18
CA ILE A 371 2.25 -16.15 -18.88
C ILE A 371 1.16 -17.23 -19.01
N LYS A 372 0.94 -17.78 -20.21
CA LYS A 372 -0.16 -18.73 -20.50
C LYS A 372 -0.14 -19.95 -19.58
N GLU A 373 1.02 -20.57 -19.43
CA GLU A 373 1.17 -21.76 -18.58
C GLU A 373 0.90 -21.46 -17.10
N ASN A 374 1.25 -20.26 -16.64
CA ASN A 374 0.94 -19.83 -15.28
C ASN A 374 -0.58 -19.65 -15.07
N ILE A 375 -1.29 -19.13 -16.08
CA ILE A 375 -2.75 -19.02 -16.04
C ILE A 375 -3.41 -20.40 -16.01
N TYR A 376 -2.95 -21.36 -16.82
CA TYR A 376 -3.46 -22.73 -16.75
C TYR A 376 -3.21 -23.39 -15.40
N LYS A 377 -2.02 -23.20 -14.80
CA LYS A 377 -1.75 -23.70 -13.44
C LYS A 377 -2.64 -23.04 -12.39
N ALA A 378 -2.88 -21.74 -12.50
CA ALA A 378 -3.80 -21.03 -11.60
C ALA A 378 -5.23 -21.54 -11.73
N ILE A 379 -5.69 -21.84 -12.96
CA ILE A 379 -6.98 -22.47 -13.21
C ILE A 379 -7.02 -23.89 -12.63
N ALA A 380 -5.99 -24.71 -12.85
CA ALA A 380 -5.89 -26.07 -12.33
C ALA A 380 -5.94 -26.09 -10.79
N TRP A 381 -5.27 -25.13 -10.13
CA TRP A 381 -5.32 -24.99 -8.67
C TRP A 381 -6.75 -24.85 -8.13
N LEU A 382 -7.65 -24.16 -8.85
CA LEU A 382 -9.06 -24.02 -8.46
C LEU A 382 -9.78 -25.36 -8.33
N TYR A 383 -9.41 -26.33 -9.16
CA TYR A 383 -10.04 -27.66 -9.21
C TYR A 383 -9.34 -28.66 -8.29
N GLU A 384 -8.02 -28.58 -8.18
CA GLU A 384 -7.23 -29.59 -7.46
C GLU A 384 -7.07 -29.28 -5.97
N TYR A 385 -6.97 -28.00 -5.61
CA TYR A 385 -6.60 -27.58 -4.24
C TYR A 385 -7.60 -26.61 -3.61
N GLY A 386 -8.28 -25.79 -4.42
CA GLY A 386 -9.19 -24.76 -3.93
C GLY A 386 -10.44 -25.32 -3.24
N ASP A 387 -11.09 -26.31 -3.85
CA ASP A 387 -12.35 -26.90 -3.39
C ASP A 387 -12.08 -28.23 -2.66
N ILE A 388 -11.77 -28.11 -1.36
CA ILE A 388 -11.21 -29.20 -0.54
C ILE A 388 -12.17 -30.38 -0.39
N ASP A 389 -13.49 -30.14 -0.37
CA ASP A 389 -14.51 -31.16 -0.19
C ASP A 389 -15.44 -31.34 -1.39
N SER A 390 -15.08 -30.74 -2.54
CA SER A 390 -15.80 -30.84 -3.81
C SER A 390 -17.25 -30.35 -3.74
N ASP A 391 -17.52 -29.37 -2.87
CA ASP A 391 -18.84 -28.78 -2.68
C ASP A 391 -19.07 -27.53 -3.54
N THR A 392 -18.20 -27.25 -4.52
CA THR A 392 -18.20 -26.07 -5.40
C THR A 392 -17.55 -24.83 -4.80
N PHE A 393 -17.42 -24.72 -3.48
CA PHE A 393 -16.83 -23.55 -2.83
C PHE A 393 -15.35 -23.74 -2.58
N ILE A 394 -14.58 -22.66 -2.73
CA ILE A 394 -13.15 -22.68 -2.39
C ILE A 394 -12.97 -22.36 -0.91
N GLU A 395 -12.13 -23.15 -0.25
CA GLU A 395 -11.91 -23.15 1.19
C GLU A 395 -10.44 -23.05 1.56
N TYR A 396 -10.15 -22.51 2.73
CA TYR A 396 -8.82 -22.56 3.31
C TYR A 396 -8.77 -23.32 4.63
N LYS A 397 -7.66 -24.04 4.85
CA LYS A 397 -7.28 -24.58 6.16
C LYS A 397 -6.43 -23.56 6.93
N SER A 398 -6.59 -23.52 8.25
CA SER A 398 -5.67 -22.77 9.12
C SER A 398 -4.32 -23.49 9.21
N ASN A 399 -3.24 -22.72 9.27
CA ASN A 399 -1.88 -23.24 9.43
C ASN A 399 -1.38 -22.91 10.85
N GLN A 400 -0.74 -23.88 11.53
CA GLN A 400 -0.15 -23.66 12.86
C GLN A 400 1.09 -22.75 12.82
N HIS A 401 1.79 -22.75 11.70
CA HIS A 401 3.02 -21.98 11.44
C HIS A 401 2.74 -20.68 10.66
N GLY A 402 1.51 -20.44 10.25
CA GLY A 402 1.13 -19.32 9.40
C GLY A 402 -0.14 -18.62 9.85
N LEU A 403 -0.81 -17.97 8.91
CA LEU A 403 -2.06 -17.26 9.15
C LEU A 403 -3.20 -18.24 9.46
N ARG A 404 -3.98 -17.87 10.48
CA ARG A 404 -5.23 -18.58 10.79
C ARG A 404 -6.28 -18.34 9.73
N ASN A 405 -6.42 -17.10 9.26
CA ASN A 405 -7.38 -16.66 8.25
C ASN A 405 -6.61 -16.20 7.01
N LYS A 406 -7.02 -16.65 5.82
CA LYS A 406 -6.26 -16.48 4.57
C LYS A 406 -6.93 -15.56 3.54
N GLY A 407 -8.07 -14.97 3.87
CA GLY A 407 -8.67 -13.88 3.10
C GLY A 407 -8.03 -12.53 3.45
N TRP A 408 -8.56 -11.44 2.88
CA TRP A 408 -8.06 -10.09 3.17
C TRP A 408 -8.18 -9.68 4.64
N LYS A 409 -9.20 -10.20 5.34
CA LYS A 409 -9.33 -10.09 6.80
C LYS A 409 -8.56 -11.21 7.49
N ASP A 410 -7.24 -11.10 7.50
CA ASP A 410 -6.31 -12.16 7.95
C ASP A 410 -6.06 -12.21 9.47
N SER A 411 -6.59 -11.24 10.24
CA SER A 411 -6.44 -11.26 11.71
C SER A 411 -7.13 -12.46 12.34
N TYR A 412 -6.54 -13.00 13.41
CA TYR A 412 -6.97 -14.26 14.04
C TYR A 412 -8.44 -14.30 14.48
N ASN A 413 -9.05 -13.15 14.81
CA ASN A 413 -10.42 -13.01 15.30
C ASN A 413 -11.38 -12.36 14.27
N ALA A 414 -10.95 -12.20 13.02
CA ALA A 414 -11.74 -11.47 12.03
C ALA A 414 -12.95 -12.25 11.52
N ILE A 415 -12.86 -13.59 11.44
CA ILE A 415 -13.96 -14.44 10.98
C ILE A 415 -14.72 -14.98 12.21
N ASN A 416 -15.84 -14.35 12.52
CA ASN A 416 -16.63 -14.62 13.71
C ASN A 416 -18.14 -14.57 13.43
N PHE A 417 -18.89 -15.38 14.17
CA PHE A 417 -20.35 -15.31 14.25
C PHE A 417 -20.77 -14.05 15.02
N LYS A 418 -22.03 -13.61 14.88
CA LYS A 418 -22.55 -12.41 15.53
C LYS A 418 -22.40 -12.45 17.06
N ASN A 419 -22.51 -13.65 17.64
CA ASN A 419 -22.33 -13.92 19.07
C ASN A 419 -20.86 -13.97 19.53
N GLY A 420 -19.90 -13.80 18.62
CA GLY A 420 -18.47 -13.67 18.91
C GLY A 420 -17.71 -14.99 18.92
N LYS A 421 -18.39 -16.12 18.71
CA LYS A 421 -17.74 -17.40 18.43
C LYS A 421 -16.91 -17.25 17.15
N LEU A 422 -15.68 -17.75 17.16
CA LEU A 422 -14.83 -17.76 15.96
C LEU A 422 -15.21 -18.92 15.04
N ALA A 423 -15.16 -18.69 13.72
CA ALA A 423 -15.27 -19.77 12.74
C ALA A 423 -14.09 -20.75 12.88
N LYS A 424 -14.37 -22.03 12.58
CA LYS A 424 -13.38 -23.10 12.55
C LYS A 424 -13.09 -23.48 11.10
N ALA A 425 -11.82 -23.69 10.77
CA ALA A 425 -11.41 -24.08 9.43
C ALA A 425 -11.66 -25.59 9.14
N PRO A 426 -11.91 -25.99 7.88
CA PRO A 426 -11.90 -25.18 6.65
C PRO A 426 -12.96 -24.09 6.61
N VAL A 427 -12.66 -22.96 5.96
CA VAL A 427 -13.58 -21.81 5.85
C VAL A 427 -13.74 -21.41 4.38
N ALA A 428 -14.98 -21.31 3.90
CA ALA A 428 -15.34 -20.71 2.62
C ALA A 428 -15.81 -19.26 2.85
N LEU A 429 -15.03 -18.26 2.42
CA LEU A 429 -15.34 -16.84 2.62
C LEU A 429 -16.26 -16.30 1.51
N VAL A 430 -17.18 -15.41 1.88
CA VAL A 430 -18.19 -14.83 0.97
C VAL A 430 -17.58 -14.06 -0.20
N GLU A 431 -16.57 -13.22 0.05
CA GLU A 431 -15.92 -12.43 -0.99
C GLU A 431 -15.09 -13.32 -1.92
N VAL A 432 -14.49 -14.38 -1.39
CA VAL A 432 -13.64 -15.31 -2.15
C VAL A 432 -14.47 -16.07 -3.18
N GLN A 433 -15.69 -16.49 -2.83
CA GLN A 433 -16.60 -17.10 -3.80
C GLN A 433 -16.98 -16.10 -4.90
N GLY A 434 -17.17 -14.83 -4.52
CA GLY A 434 -17.33 -13.74 -5.48
C GLY A 434 -16.12 -13.59 -6.40
N TYR A 435 -14.90 -13.62 -5.86
CA TYR A 435 -13.68 -13.51 -6.66
C TYR A 435 -13.53 -14.70 -7.60
N LEU A 436 -13.90 -15.91 -7.16
CA LEU A 436 -13.91 -17.11 -8.00
C LEU A 436 -14.87 -16.95 -9.17
N TYR A 437 -16.12 -16.53 -8.91
CA TYR A 437 -17.10 -16.25 -9.96
C TYR A 437 -16.57 -15.25 -11.00
N ARG A 438 -16.01 -14.13 -10.52
CA ARG A 438 -15.47 -13.09 -11.40
C ARG A 438 -14.27 -13.60 -12.20
N ALA A 439 -13.34 -14.33 -11.57
CA ALA A 439 -12.17 -14.90 -12.22
C ALA A 439 -12.58 -15.86 -13.36
N LEU A 440 -13.50 -16.79 -13.09
CA LEU A 440 -14.02 -17.74 -14.08
C LEU A 440 -14.66 -17.01 -15.27
N LYS A 441 -15.55 -16.05 -14.98
CA LYS A 441 -16.26 -15.27 -16.00
C LYS A 441 -15.32 -14.44 -16.87
N GLU A 442 -14.30 -13.83 -16.27
CA GLU A 442 -13.40 -12.90 -16.97
C GLU A 442 -12.26 -13.60 -17.72
N ILE A 443 -11.82 -14.78 -17.26
CA ILE A 443 -10.75 -15.53 -17.94
C ILE A 443 -11.28 -16.40 -19.09
N ALA A 444 -12.53 -16.87 -19.02
CA ALA A 444 -13.10 -17.75 -20.05
C ALA A 444 -13.06 -17.15 -21.48
N PRO A 445 -13.40 -15.87 -21.72
CA PRO A 445 -13.25 -15.26 -23.04
C PRO A 445 -11.80 -15.20 -23.52
N ILE A 446 -10.83 -15.02 -22.62
CA ILE A 446 -9.40 -14.98 -22.95
C ILE A 446 -8.92 -16.36 -23.36
N VAL A 447 -9.29 -17.39 -22.60
CA VAL A 447 -8.97 -18.80 -22.90
C VAL A 447 -9.49 -19.18 -24.30
N LYS A 448 -10.70 -18.75 -24.65
CA LYS A 448 -11.27 -18.94 -26.00
C LYS A 448 -10.53 -18.13 -27.07
N GLU A 449 -10.47 -16.81 -26.90
CA GLU A 449 -10.09 -15.90 -27.98
C GLU A 449 -8.57 -15.83 -28.20
N ILE A 450 -7.79 -15.98 -27.13
CA ILE A 450 -6.32 -15.86 -27.16
C ILE A 450 -5.66 -17.24 -27.15
N TYR A 451 -6.09 -18.14 -26.27
CA TYR A 451 -5.46 -19.47 -26.14
C TYR A 451 -6.05 -20.53 -27.06
N LYS A 452 -7.18 -20.21 -27.73
CA LYS A 452 -7.87 -21.09 -28.68
C LYS A 452 -8.36 -22.40 -28.05
N ASP A 453 -8.69 -22.35 -26.77
CA ASP A 453 -9.22 -23.49 -26.01
C ASP A 453 -10.71 -23.28 -25.71
N LEU A 454 -11.54 -23.64 -26.69
CA LEU A 454 -13.00 -23.50 -26.56
C LEU A 454 -13.59 -24.42 -25.49
N LYS A 455 -13.01 -25.62 -25.31
CA LYS A 455 -13.53 -26.60 -24.36
C LYS A 455 -13.40 -26.10 -22.94
N LEU A 456 -12.20 -25.68 -22.55
CA LEU A 456 -11.96 -25.15 -21.21
C LEU A 456 -12.77 -23.86 -20.97
N SER A 457 -12.88 -22.99 -21.97
CA SER A 457 -13.71 -21.78 -21.88
C SER A 457 -15.17 -22.10 -21.50
N LEU A 458 -15.80 -23.07 -22.17
CA LEU A 458 -17.17 -23.49 -21.87
C LEU A 458 -17.31 -24.15 -20.49
N GLU A 459 -16.29 -24.91 -20.05
CA GLU A 459 -16.26 -25.49 -18.70
C GLU A 459 -16.19 -24.41 -17.62
N LEU A 460 -15.37 -23.37 -17.83
CA LEU A 460 -15.25 -22.22 -16.92
C LEU A 460 -16.55 -21.41 -16.86
N GLU A 461 -17.18 -21.14 -18.01
CA GLU A 461 -18.48 -20.44 -18.08
C GLU A 461 -19.58 -21.22 -17.34
N LYS A 462 -19.65 -22.52 -17.56
CA LYS A 462 -20.60 -23.39 -16.86
C LYS A 462 -20.36 -23.37 -15.35
N LYS A 463 -19.10 -23.55 -14.90
CA LYS A 463 -18.76 -23.51 -13.48
C LYS A 463 -19.10 -22.17 -12.84
N ALA A 464 -18.88 -21.05 -13.55
CA ALA A 464 -19.27 -19.73 -13.05
C ALA A 464 -20.79 -19.62 -12.85
N GLN A 465 -21.59 -20.16 -13.78
CA GLN A 465 -23.04 -20.15 -13.67
C GLN A 465 -23.55 -21.04 -12.52
N ASP A 466 -23.02 -22.26 -12.41
CA ASP A 466 -23.37 -23.21 -11.36
C ASP A 466 -22.99 -22.65 -9.97
N LEU A 467 -21.80 -22.05 -9.85
CA LEU A 467 -21.36 -21.37 -8.64
C LEU A 467 -22.28 -20.20 -8.27
N LYS A 468 -22.68 -19.36 -9.24
CA LYS A 468 -23.59 -18.23 -8.98
C LYS A 468 -24.91 -18.72 -8.39
N ILE A 469 -25.49 -19.79 -8.94
CA ILE A 469 -26.74 -20.36 -8.43
C ILE A 469 -26.54 -20.88 -7.01
N LYS A 470 -25.58 -21.79 -6.80
CA LYS A 470 -25.36 -22.45 -5.52
C LYS A 470 -24.97 -21.46 -4.41
N PHE A 471 -24.14 -20.47 -4.72
CA PHE A 471 -23.77 -19.40 -3.78
C PHE A 471 -25.00 -18.66 -3.26
N ASN A 472 -25.89 -18.23 -4.15
CA ASN A 472 -27.09 -17.46 -3.79
C ASN A 472 -28.11 -18.29 -2.98
N GLU A 473 -28.12 -19.61 -3.16
CA GLU A 473 -28.96 -20.52 -2.38
C GLU A 473 -28.37 -20.79 -0.99
N VAL A 474 -27.05 -21.02 -0.90
CA VAL A 474 -26.39 -21.47 0.33
C VAL A 474 -26.04 -20.30 1.26
N PHE A 475 -25.41 -19.24 0.74
CA PHE A 475 -24.89 -18.15 1.58
C PHE A 475 -25.97 -17.17 2.06
N TRP A 476 -27.18 -17.20 1.48
CA TRP A 476 -28.21 -16.21 1.79
C TRP A 476 -28.90 -16.50 3.15
N LEU A 477 -28.73 -15.59 4.11
CA LEU A 477 -29.40 -15.66 5.41
C LEU A 477 -30.83 -15.11 5.29
N LYS A 478 -31.79 -15.94 4.88
CA LYS A 478 -33.18 -15.54 4.60
C LYS A 478 -33.83 -14.69 5.71
N ASN A 479 -33.54 -14.97 6.98
CA ASN A 479 -34.13 -14.22 8.09
C ASN A 479 -33.44 -12.87 8.34
N LEU A 480 -32.15 -12.76 8.03
CA LEU A 480 -31.35 -11.56 8.29
C LEU A 480 -31.24 -10.64 7.06
N GLN A 481 -31.53 -11.18 5.87
CA GLN A 481 -31.58 -10.48 4.60
C GLN A 481 -30.22 -9.91 4.17
N TYR A 482 -29.18 -10.75 4.23
CA TYR A 482 -27.84 -10.52 3.67
C TYR A 482 -27.09 -11.86 3.52
N TYR A 483 -25.95 -11.89 2.83
CA TYR A 483 -25.11 -13.08 2.75
C TYR A 483 -24.33 -13.31 4.05
N ALA A 484 -24.25 -14.57 4.49
CA ALA A 484 -23.33 -15.00 5.52
C ALA A 484 -21.89 -14.60 5.16
N MET A 485 -21.09 -14.25 6.16
CA MET A 485 -19.68 -13.89 5.97
C MET A 485 -18.87 -15.08 5.44
N ALA A 486 -19.22 -16.28 5.86
CA ALA A 486 -18.51 -17.51 5.51
C ALA A 486 -19.36 -18.76 5.79
N LEU A 487 -18.89 -19.91 5.29
CA LEU A 487 -19.18 -21.23 5.84
C LEU A 487 -18.00 -21.68 6.71
N ASP A 488 -18.27 -22.21 7.90
CA ASP A 488 -17.24 -22.85 8.74
C ASP A 488 -17.07 -24.34 8.42
N LYS A 489 -16.18 -25.02 9.16
CA LYS A 489 -15.87 -26.45 9.01
C LYS A 489 -17.09 -27.36 8.95
N ASP A 490 -18.13 -27.04 9.73
CA ASP A 490 -19.34 -27.84 9.83
C ASP A 490 -20.43 -27.31 8.86
N LYS A 491 -20.03 -26.44 7.92
CA LYS A 491 -20.86 -25.71 6.95
C LYS A 491 -21.93 -24.83 7.60
N ASN A 492 -21.67 -24.37 8.84
CA ASN A 492 -22.53 -23.39 9.47
C ASN A 492 -22.34 -22.01 8.81
N LEU A 493 -23.45 -21.32 8.57
CA LEU A 493 -23.45 -19.95 8.07
C LEU A 493 -22.97 -18.99 9.16
N VAL A 494 -21.81 -18.37 8.94
CA VAL A 494 -21.25 -17.34 9.82
C VAL A 494 -22.05 -16.05 9.63
N ASP A 495 -22.88 -15.71 10.62
CA ASP A 495 -24.01 -14.77 10.51
C ASP A 495 -23.68 -13.29 10.78
N SER A 496 -22.41 -12.97 11.00
CA SER A 496 -21.94 -11.58 11.15
C SER A 496 -22.09 -10.79 9.86
N LEU A 497 -22.72 -9.62 9.95
CA LEU A 497 -22.75 -8.65 8.86
C LEU A 497 -21.39 -7.94 8.77
N THR A 498 -20.76 -7.99 7.59
CA THR A 498 -19.43 -7.42 7.33
C THR A 498 -19.39 -6.72 5.98
N SER A 499 -18.37 -5.89 5.78
CA SER A 499 -18.12 -5.21 4.51
C SER A 499 -17.88 -6.17 3.33
N ASN A 500 -17.40 -7.39 3.59
CA ASN A 500 -17.15 -8.44 2.60
C ASN A 500 -18.38 -8.74 1.73
N VAL A 501 -19.59 -8.58 2.29
CA VAL A 501 -20.85 -8.77 1.54
C VAL A 501 -20.92 -7.80 0.36
N GLY A 502 -20.39 -6.58 0.46
CA GLY A 502 -20.35 -5.62 -0.65
C GLY A 502 -19.45 -6.05 -1.80
N HIS A 503 -18.46 -6.92 -1.57
CA HIS A 503 -17.62 -7.46 -2.64
C HIS A 503 -18.39 -8.44 -3.55
N THR A 504 -19.54 -8.97 -3.10
CA THR A 504 -20.43 -9.78 -3.95
C THR A 504 -21.08 -8.96 -5.07
N LEU A 505 -21.22 -7.64 -4.85
CA LEU A 505 -21.65 -6.69 -5.88
C LEU A 505 -20.50 -6.36 -6.83
N TRP A 506 -19.29 -6.14 -6.28
CA TRP A 506 -18.09 -5.90 -7.10
C TRP A 506 -17.80 -7.04 -8.09
N SER A 507 -17.99 -8.29 -7.63
CA SER A 507 -17.79 -9.49 -8.45
C SER A 507 -18.92 -9.80 -9.42
N GLY A 508 -20.14 -9.31 -9.14
CA GLY A 508 -21.34 -9.65 -9.92
C GLY A 508 -21.96 -11.02 -9.58
N ILE A 509 -21.52 -11.67 -8.50
CA ILE A 509 -22.07 -12.98 -8.08
C ILE A 509 -23.45 -12.85 -7.44
N ALA A 510 -23.76 -11.72 -6.80
CA ALA A 510 -25.06 -11.51 -6.19
C ALA A 510 -26.20 -11.57 -7.22
N TYR A 511 -27.41 -11.92 -6.77
CA TYR A 511 -28.59 -11.74 -7.59
C TYR A 511 -29.09 -10.30 -7.55
N ASP A 512 -29.59 -9.82 -8.69
CA ASP A 512 -30.05 -8.44 -8.85
C ASP A 512 -31.17 -8.09 -7.84
N ASN A 513 -32.05 -9.04 -7.53
CA ASN A 513 -33.12 -8.86 -6.55
C ASN A 513 -32.63 -8.78 -5.08
N TYR A 514 -31.38 -9.18 -4.79
CA TYR A 514 -30.78 -9.04 -3.46
C TYR A 514 -29.93 -7.78 -3.33
N ALA A 515 -29.54 -7.15 -4.45
CA ALA A 515 -28.62 -6.02 -4.46
C ALA A 515 -29.13 -4.82 -3.64
N ASP A 516 -30.38 -4.39 -3.85
CA ASP A 516 -31.01 -3.29 -3.10
C ASP A 516 -31.00 -3.54 -1.58
N ILE A 517 -31.25 -4.79 -1.19
CA ILE A 517 -31.30 -5.19 0.22
C ILE A 517 -29.89 -5.10 0.84
N ILE A 518 -28.88 -5.61 0.13
CA ILE A 518 -27.49 -5.58 0.57
C ILE A 518 -26.98 -4.14 0.69
N VAL A 519 -27.28 -3.29 -0.30
CA VAL A 519 -26.90 -1.87 -0.30
C VAL A 519 -27.51 -1.17 0.92
N LYS A 520 -28.81 -1.38 1.18
CA LYS A 520 -29.48 -0.84 2.38
C LYS A 520 -28.83 -1.32 3.67
N LYS A 521 -28.42 -2.59 3.77
CA LYS A 521 -27.72 -3.13 4.95
C LYS A 521 -26.33 -2.51 5.15
N LEU A 522 -25.59 -2.28 4.06
CA LEU A 522 -24.25 -1.66 4.13
C LEU A 522 -24.34 -0.16 4.44
N MET A 523 -25.40 0.51 4.00
CA MET A 523 -25.67 1.93 4.26
C MET A 523 -26.39 2.18 5.60
N ASP A 524 -26.80 1.14 6.32
CA ASP A 524 -27.37 1.25 7.65
C ASP A 524 -26.33 1.77 8.67
N ASN A 525 -26.79 2.44 9.72
CA ASN A 525 -25.95 3.05 10.75
C ASN A 525 -25.00 2.05 11.43
N SER A 526 -25.39 0.77 11.48
CA SER A 526 -24.57 -0.29 12.06
C SER A 526 -23.31 -0.58 11.24
N MET A 527 -23.32 -0.29 9.93
CA MET A 527 -22.21 -0.51 9.00
C MET A 527 -21.58 0.80 8.55
N TYR A 528 -22.37 1.72 8.00
CA TYR A 528 -21.90 3.00 7.47
C TYR A 528 -21.76 4.05 8.58
N SER A 529 -20.59 4.67 8.67
CA SER A 529 -20.21 5.56 9.78
C SER A 529 -20.43 7.03 9.51
N GLY A 530 -20.73 7.40 8.27
CA GLY A 530 -20.57 8.76 7.78
C GLY A 530 -19.13 9.11 7.35
N TRP A 531 -18.16 8.23 7.58
CA TRP A 531 -16.80 8.29 7.01
C TRP A 531 -16.53 7.17 5.97
N GLY A 532 -17.33 6.10 6.02
CA GLY A 532 -17.21 4.91 5.17
C GLY A 532 -17.93 3.72 5.80
N ILE A 533 -17.92 2.58 5.11
CA ILE A 533 -18.48 1.31 5.57
C ILE A 533 -17.44 0.60 6.46
N ARG A 534 -17.87 0.19 7.65
CA ARG A 534 -17.06 -0.54 8.62
C ARG A 534 -16.83 -1.97 8.20
N THR A 535 -15.73 -2.54 8.67
CA THR A 535 -15.41 -3.95 8.47
C THR A 535 -16.38 -4.91 9.18
N LEU A 536 -16.98 -4.52 10.30
CA LEU A 536 -17.92 -5.33 11.06
C LEU A 536 -19.04 -4.44 11.60
N SER A 537 -20.28 -4.95 11.55
CA SER A 537 -21.45 -4.26 12.08
C SER A 537 -21.29 -3.97 13.58
N SER A 538 -21.71 -2.79 14.01
CA SER A 538 -21.75 -2.40 15.43
C SER A 538 -22.66 -3.29 16.29
N ASP A 539 -23.53 -4.08 15.66
CA ASP A 539 -24.43 -5.01 16.34
C ASP A 539 -23.78 -6.37 16.64
N SER A 540 -22.54 -6.60 16.19
CA SER A 540 -21.78 -7.81 16.50
C SER A 540 -21.08 -7.68 17.85
N SER A 541 -21.04 -8.77 18.61
CA SER A 541 -20.37 -8.83 19.92
C SER A 541 -18.87 -8.53 19.88
N LEU A 542 -18.18 -8.83 18.78
CA LEU A 542 -16.75 -8.55 18.61
C LEU A 542 -16.49 -7.19 17.96
N TYR A 543 -17.52 -6.37 17.75
CA TYR A 543 -17.34 -5.02 17.25
C TYR A 543 -16.43 -4.21 18.17
N ASN A 544 -15.37 -3.68 17.59
CA ASN A 544 -14.47 -2.74 18.20
C ASN A 544 -14.00 -1.75 17.12
N PRO A 545 -14.39 -0.47 17.18
CA PRO A 545 -14.03 0.51 16.15
C PRO A 545 -12.51 0.74 16.03
N ILE A 546 -11.74 0.39 17.07
CA ILE A 546 -10.27 0.50 17.14
C ILE A 546 -9.62 -0.87 16.87
N SER A 547 -10.34 -1.86 16.35
CA SER A 547 -9.78 -3.14 15.91
C SER A 547 -9.36 -3.07 14.45
N TYR A 548 -8.29 -3.79 14.10
CA TYR A 548 -7.76 -3.86 12.74
C TYR A 548 -8.81 -4.34 11.71
N HIS A 549 -9.57 -5.40 12.02
CA HIS A 549 -10.58 -5.99 11.10
C HIS A 549 -12.01 -6.11 11.67
N ASN A 550 -12.25 -5.70 12.93
CA ASN A 550 -13.55 -5.88 13.60
C ASN A 550 -14.28 -4.55 13.88
N GLY A 551 -14.17 -3.57 12.99
CA GLY A 551 -14.94 -2.32 13.14
C GLY A 551 -14.27 -1.08 12.57
N SER A 552 -13.02 -1.15 12.12
CA SER A 552 -12.33 -0.09 11.37
C SER A 552 -12.91 0.13 9.97
N ILE A 553 -12.46 1.18 9.30
CA ILE A 553 -12.82 1.53 7.92
C ILE A 553 -11.55 1.48 7.05
N TRP A 554 -11.63 0.76 5.93
CA TRP A 554 -10.53 0.56 4.99
C TRP A 554 -10.87 1.20 3.65
N PRO A 555 -10.05 2.14 3.14
CA PRO A 555 -10.31 2.80 1.86
C PRO A 555 -10.39 1.84 0.66
N PHE A 556 -9.54 0.82 0.62
CA PHE A 556 -9.55 -0.13 -0.50
C PHE A 556 -10.84 -0.97 -0.54
N ASP A 557 -11.27 -1.52 0.60
CA ASP A 557 -12.51 -2.27 0.79
C ASP A 557 -13.70 -1.44 0.29
N ASN A 558 -13.80 -0.20 0.78
CA ASN A 558 -14.84 0.72 0.36
C ASN A 558 -14.78 1.06 -1.14
N SER A 559 -13.59 1.16 -1.76
CA SER A 559 -13.49 1.40 -3.21
C SER A 559 -14.03 0.23 -4.04
N LEU A 560 -13.88 -1.02 -3.57
CA LEU A 560 -14.48 -2.19 -4.22
C LEU A 560 -16.00 -2.18 -4.04
N ILE A 561 -16.50 -1.84 -2.85
CA ILE A 561 -17.93 -1.70 -2.58
C ILE A 561 -18.57 -0.60 -3.45
N ILE A 562 -17.93 0.57 -3.55
CA ILE A 562 -18.35 1.69 -4.41
C ILE A 562 -18.44 1.22 -5.87
N ASN A 563 -17.44 0.51 -6.37
CA ASN A 563 -17.49 -0.07 -7.71
C ASN A 563 -18.66 -1.06 -7.88
N GLY A 564 -18.90 -1.91 -6.87
CA GLY A 564 -20.05 -2.82 -6.84
C GLY A 564 -21.40 -2.09 -6.85
N PHE A 565 -21.55 -1.03 -6.06
CA PHE A 565 -22.76 -0.19 -6.04
C PHE A 565 -23.05 0.38 -7.43
N VAL A 566 -22.03 0.96 -8.08
CA VAL A 566 -22.17 1.50 -9.43
C VAL A 566 -22.59 0.43 -10.44
N LYS A 567 -21.97 -0.77 -10.41
CA LYS A 567 -22.30 -1.87 -11.32
C LYS A 567 -23.76 -2.34 -11.22
N TYR A 568 -24.38 -2.19 -10.05
CA TYR A 568 -25.77 -2.55 -9.79
C TYR A 568 -26.73 -1.35 -9.85
N GLY A 569 -26.28 -0.16 -10.26
CA GLY A 569 -27.12 1.03 -10.44
C GLY A 569 -27.28 1.90 -9.19
N PHE A 570 -26.63 1.59 -8.08
CA PHE A 570 -26.70 2.34 -6.81
C PHE A 570 -25.72 3.52 -6.77
N TYR A 571 -25.85 4.42 -7.76
CA TYR A 571 -24.91 5.52 -7.95
C TYR A 571 -24.92 6.53 -6.79
N ASN A 572 -26.08 6.79 -6.18
CA ASN A 572 -26.20 7.80 -5.13
C ASN A 572 -25.50 7.34 -3.84
N GLU A 573 -25.62 6.06 -3.51
CA GLU A 573 -24.92 5.42 -2.40
C GLU A 573 -23.41 5.37 -2.66
N ALA A 574 -23.01 5.02 -3.89
CA ALA A 574 -21.61 5.05 -4.32
C ALA A 574 -21.00 6.45 -4.16
N MET A 575 -21.73 7.47 -4.62
CA MET A 575 -21.36 8.88 -4.48
C MET A 575 -21.20 9.27 -3.02
N LYS A 576 -22.15 8.88 -2.17
CA LYS A 576 -22.14 9.25 -0.76
C LYS A 576 -20.92 8.69 -0.04
N VAL A 577 -20.63 7.39 -0.18
CA VAL A 577 -19.45 6.76 0.43
C VAL A 577 -18.16 7.38 -0.12
N SER A 578 -18.11 7.70 -1.41
CA SER A 578 -16.96 8.35 -2.04
C SER A 578 -16.69 9.73 -1.46
N GLU A 579 -17.72 10.57 -1.31
CA GLU A 579 -17.62 11.90 -0.71
C GLU A 579 -17.06 11.84 0.72
N ASP A 580 -17.55 10.92 1.53
CA ASP A 580 -17.16 10.82 2.93
C ASP A 580 -15.72 10.32 3.11
N LEU A 581 -15.25 9.41 2.24
CA LEU A 581 -13.84 9.02 2.21
C LEU A 581 -12.93 10.18 1.78
N ILE A 582 -13.31 10.90 0.71
CA ILE A 582 -12.58 12.07 0.25
C ILE A 582 -12.55 13.14 1.35
N GLU A 583 -13.65 13.34 2.08
CA GLU A 583 -13.67 14.23 3.23
C GLU A 583 -12.75 13.75 4.36
N ALA A 584 -12.77 12.45 4.68
CA ALA A 584 -11.89 11.86 5.69
C ALA A 584 -10.41 12.14 5.39
N SER A 585 -10.01 12.08 4.11
CA SER A 585 -8.62 12.35 3.69
C SER A 585 -8.09 13.71 4.16
N LYS A 586 -8.95 14.73 4.34
CA LYS A 586 -8.58 16.09 4.80
C LYS A 586 -7.99 16.12 6.22
N TYR A 587 -8.26 15.10 7.03
CA TYR A 587 -7.87 15.05 8.43
C TYR A 587 -6.55 14.32 8.67
N PHE A 588 -6.04 13.61 7.67
CA PHE A 588 -4.80 12.85 7.78
C PHE A 588 -3.62 13.62 7.19
N LEU A 589 -2.42 13.29 7.67
CA LEU A 589 -1.18 13.94 7.25
C LEU A 589 -1.03 13.95 5.72
N LEU A 590 -0.75 15.13 5.15
CA LEU A 590 -0.63 15.36 3.70
C LEU A 590 -1.91 15.13 2.88
N ASN A 591 -3.09 15.15 3.52
CA ASN A 591 -4.40 14.99 2.88
C ASN A 591 -4.54 13.67 2.12
N ARG A 592 -4.12 12.55 2.72
CA ARG A 592 -4.13 11.22 2.09
C ARG A 592 -5.09 10.28 2.80
N LEU A 593 -5.35 9.13 2.20
CA LEU A 593 -6.07 8.02 2.85
C LEU A 593 -5.06 7.04 3.48
N PRO A 594 -5.15 6.74 4.79
CA PRO A 594 -4.29 5.74 5.44
C PRO A 594 -4.74 4.31 5.06
N GLU A 595 -3.95 3.29 5.42
CA GLU A 595 -4.34 1.87 5.30
C GLU A 595 -5.76 1.60 5.84
N LEU A 596 -6.02 2.11 7.04
CA LEU A 596 -7.30 2.05 7.72
C LEU A 596 -7.38 3.19 8.75
N PHE A 597 -8.60 3.47 9.20
CA PHE A 597 -8.84 4.36 10.33
C PHE A 597 -9.98 3.83 11.21
N VAL A 598 -10.09 4.39 12.42
CA VAL A 598 -11.04 3.95 13.44
C VAL A 598 -12.47 4.16 12.96
N GLY A 599 -13.32 3.13 13.07
CA GLY A 599 -14.69 3.18 12.59
C GLY A 599 -15.70 3.78 13.57
N LEU A 600 -15.36 4.90 14.20
CA LEU A 600 -16.32 5.68 14.99
C LEU A 600 -17.22 6.51 14.06
N SER A 601 -18.43 6.78 14.53
CA SER A 601 -19.45 7.50 13.76
C SER A 601 -19.12 8.99 13.64
N LYS A 602 -19.30 9.56 12.44
CA LYS A 602 -19.26 11.00 12.18
C LYS A 602 -20.34 11.77 12.95
N LYS A 603 -21.44 11.10 13.31
CA LYS A 603 -22.51 11.69 14.14
C LYS A 603 -22.03 11.98 15.57
N ASP A 604 -21.15 11.12 16.09
CA ASP A 604 -20.72 11.17 17.49
C ASP A 604 -19.39 11.93 17.63
N TYR A 605 -18.55 11.95 16.59
CA TYR A 605 -17.23 12.57 16.60
C TYR A 605 -16.99 13.43 15.35
N PRO A 606 -16.45 14.67 15.51
CA PRO A 606 -16.39 15.65 14.43
C PRO A 606 -15.29 15.40 13.37
N PHE A 607 -14.41 14.42 13.58
CA PHE A 607 -13.31 14.07 12.67
C PHE A 607 -13.01 12.56 12.74
N PRO A 608 -12.45 11.94 11.68
CA PRO A 608 -12.00 10.56 11.71
C PRO A 608 -10.78 10.40 12.62
N ILE A 609 -10.66 9.26 13.29
CA ILE A 609 -9.57 8.99 14.24
C ILE A 609 -8.56 8.04 13.60
N GLU A 610 -7.28 8.40 13.67
CA GLU A 610 -6.16 7.59 13.18
C GLU A 610 -6.07 6.23 13.89
N TYR A 611 -5.72 5.19 13.13
CA TYR A 611 -5.40 3.89 13.68
C TYR A 611 -3.91 3.84 14.07
N PRO A 612 -3.53 3.55 15.33
CA PRO A 612 -2.16 3.80 15.83
C PRO A 612 -1.00 3.10 15.11
N VAL A 613 -1.26 2.04 14.36
CA VAL A 613 -0.24 1.24 13.66
C VAL A 613 -0.52 1.11 12.16
N SER A 614 -1.39 1.96 11.60
CA SER A 614 -1.69 1.94 10.17
C SER A 614 -0.45 2.30 9.35
N ASN A 615 -0.31 1.64 8.21
CA ASN A 615 0.66 2.03 7.21
C ASN A 615 0.19 3.30 6.51
N THR A 616 1.11 4.23 6.31
CA THR A 616 0.82 5.55 5.73
C THR A 616 2.12 6.09 5.13
N PRO A 617 2.32 5.94 3.80
CA PRO A 617 1.37 5.46 2.79
C PRO A 617 1.16 3.94 2.77
N GLN A 618 0.10 3.52 2.06
CA GLN A 618 -0.24 2.12 1.80
C GLN A 618 -0.84 2.00 0.37
N ALA A 619 -0.37 1.02 -0.41
CA ALA A 619 -0.59 0.94 -1.86
C ALA A 619 -2.06 0.82 -2.29
N TRP A 620 -2.83 -0.12 -1.72
CA TRP A 620 -4.25 -0.27 -2.10
C TRP A 620 -5.13 0.90 -1.62
N SER A 621 -4.66 1.68 -0.65
CA SER A 621 -5.36 2.85 -0.13
C SER A 621 -5.06 4.06 -1.00
N SER A 622 -3.81 4.22 -1.44
CA SER A 622 -3.43 5.19 -2.46
C SER A 622 -4.09 4.87 -3.81
N GLY A 623 -4.25 3.59 -4.15
CA GLY A 623 -4.98 3.13 -5.33
C GLY A 623 -6.48 3.41 -5.30
N ALA A 624 -7.12 3.34 -4.13
CA ALA A 624 -8.57 3.41 -3.95
C ALA A 624 -9.25 4.60 -4.66
N LEU A 625 -8.63 5.79 -4.63
CA LEU A 625 -9.16 6.99 -5.30
C LEU A 625 -9.35 6.79 -6.80
N PHE A 626 -8.41 6.11 -7.46
CA PHE A 626 -8.44 5.93 -8.91
C PHE A 626 -9.55 4.96 -9.32
N LEU A 627 -9.78 3.90 -8.53
CA LEU A 627 -10.94 3.04 -8.74
C LEU A 627 -12.25 3.77 -8.47
N ILE A 628 -12.32 4.65 -7.46
CA ILE A 628 -13.50 5.47 -7.19
C ILE A 628 -13.81 6.37 -8.40
N ILE A 629 -12.82 7.11 -8.90
CA ILE A 629 -12.97 7.97 -10.08
C ILE A 629 -13.42 7.15 -11.29
N GLN A 630 -12.72 6.04 -11.58
CA GLN A 630 -13.06 5.12 -12.67
C GLN A 630 -14.50 4.61 -12.57
N SER A 631 -14.94 4.25 -11.36
CA SER A 631 -16.28 3.75 -11.10
C SER A 631 -17.33 4.82 -11.32
N LEU A 632 -17.15 6.02 -10.76
CA LEU A 632 -18.15 7.09 -10.85
C LEU A 632 -18.34 7.65 -12.26
N ILE A 633 -17.37 7.45 -13.16
CA ILE A 633 -17.52 7.75 -14.59
C ILE A 633 -17.87 6.50 -15.41
N GLY A 634 -18.05 5.34 -14.79
CA GLY A 634 -18.39 4.08 -15.46
C GLY A 634 -17.38 3.61 -16.49
N LEU A 635 -16.10 3.96 -16.34
CA LEU A 635 -15.08 3.65 -17.34
C LEU A 635 -14.78 2.14 -17.34
N GLU A 636 -15.18 1.48 -18.42
CA GLU A 636 -14.85 0.08 -18.70
C GLU A 636 -14.25 -0.07 -20.10
N VAL A 637 -13.23 -0.90 -20.22
CA VAL A 637 -12.53 -1.14 -21.48
C VAL A 637 -12.79 -2.59 -21.91
N ASN A 638 -13.17 -2.79 -23.17
CA ASN A 638 -13.34 -4.12 -23.75
C ASN A 638 -12.44 -4.29 -24.97
N ALA A 639 -11.29 -4.96 -24.79
CA ALA A 639 -10.35 -5.27 -25.86
C ALA A 639 -10.88 -6.18 -26.97
N ILE A 640 -11.75 -7.13 -26.65
CA ILE A 640 -12.31 -8.08 -27.63
C ILE A 640 -13.23 -7.33 -28.60
N GLU A 641 -14.11 -6.48 -28.06
CA GLU A 641 -15.05 -5.68 -28.84
C GLU A 641 -14.44 -4.37 -29.38
N LYS A 642 -13.23 -4.02 -28.93
CA LYS A 642 -12.57 -2.72 -29.15
C LYS A 642 -13.47 -1.53 -28.79
N LYS A 643 -14.04 -1.55 -27.58
CA LYS A 643 -14.90 -0.48 -27.07
C LYS A 643 -14.43 0.04 -25.71
N VAL A 644 -14.68 1.31 -25.48
CA VAL A 644 -14.56 1.95 -24.16
C VAL A 644 -15.95 2.43 -23.78
N TYR A 645 -16.47 1.99 -22.64
CA TYR A 645 -17.75 2.42 -22.08
C TYR A 645 -17.49 3.45 -20.99
N LEU A 646 -18.37 4.45 -20.87
CA LEU A 646 -18.37 5.43 -19.78
C LEU A 646 -19.75 6.04 -19.59
N PHE A 647 -20.07 6.49 -18.39
CA PHE A 647 -21.28 7.26 -18.09
C PHE A 647 -21.08 8.73 -18.42
N LYS A 648 -22.13 9.33 -18.98
CA LYS A 648 -22.21 10.79 -19.17
C LYS A 648 -22.57 11.50 -17.85
N ARG A 649 -21.77 11.29 -16.79
CA ARG A 649 -22.07 11.80 -15.45
C ARG A 649 -20.79 12.10 -14.67
N LEU A 650 -20.80 13.21 -13.93
CA LEU A 650 -19.77 13.55 -12.96
C LEU A 650 -20.28 13.44 -11.52
N PRO A 651 -19.36 13.09 -10.59
CA PRO A 651 -19.54 13.33 -9.17
C PRO A 651 -19.94 14.78 -8.87
N THR A 652 -20.78 14.98 -7.87
CA THR A 652 -21.27 16.29 -7.36
C THR A 652 -20.15 17.27 -7.00
N TRP A 653 -18.99 16.76 -6.57
CA TRP A 653 -17.84 17.53 -6.11
C TRP A 653 -16.90 17.98 -7.24
N ILE A 654 -17.23 17.69 -8.51
CA ILE A 654 -16.55 18.20 -9.72
C ILE A 654 -17.54 18.61 -10.81
N ASN A 655 -17.19 19.65 -11.57
CA ASN A 655 -17.91 20.09 -12.76
C ASN A 655 -17.10 19.89 -14.04
N ASN A 656 -15.79 19.72 -13.95
CA ASN A 656 -14.93 19.39 -15.08
C ASN A 656 -14.01 18.23 -14.70
N LEU A 657 -13.91 17.24 -15.58
CA LEU A 657 -12.93 16.17 -15.53
C LEU A 657 -12.25 16.05 -16.89
N GLU A 658 -10.93 16.22 -16.89
CA GLU A 658 -10.07 15.98 -18.03
C GLU A 658 -9.19 14.78 -17.75
N ILE A 659 -9.22 13.79 -18.65
CA ILE A 659 -8.28 12.66 -18.62
C ILE A 659 -7.46 12.72 -19.89
N GLU A 660 -6.14 12.85 -19.74
CA GLU A 660 -5.17 12.83 -20.83
C GLU A 660 -4.20 11.66 -20.66
N ASN A 661 -3.63 11.18 -21.76
CA ASN A 661 -2.67 10.07 -21.75
C ASN A 661 -3.23 8.75 -21.17
N LEU A 662 -4.55 8.51 -21.29
CA LEU A 662 -5.13 7.22 -20.90
C LEU A 662 -4.71 6.14 -21.91
N HIS A 663 -3.88 5.22 -21.48
CA HIS A 663 -3.40 4.10 -22.31
C HIS A 663 -4.51 3.07 -22.54
N ILE A 664 -4.90 2.90 -23.81
CA ILE A 664 -5.91 1.93 -24.24
C ILE A 664 -5.41 1.23 -25.50
N GLY A 665 -5.34 -0.10 -25.47
CA GLY A 665 -4.69 -0.88 -26.51
C GLY A 665 -3.23 -0.46 -26.67
N ASN A 666 -2.83 -0.21 -27.92
CA ASN A 666 -1.51 0.33 -28.27
C ASN A 666 -1.49 1.86 -28.44
N GLY A 667 -2.55 2.56 -28.03
CA GLY A 667 -2.70 3.99 -28.23
C GLY A 667 -3.18 4.72 -26.99
N ILE A 668 -3.65 5.95 -27.19
CA ILE A 668 -4.02 6.89 -26.14
C ILE A 668 -5.43 7.40 -26.40
N LEU A 669 -6.22 7.56 -25.35
CA LEU A 669 -7.49 8.26 -25.33
C LEU A 669 -7.37 9.50 -24.42
N ASN A 670 -7.74 10.67 -24.95
CA ASN A 670 -7.92 11.89 -24.16
C ASN A 670 -9.38 12.32 -24.28
N PHE A 671 -10.01 12.67 -23.18
CA PHE A 671 -11.38 13.16 -23.18
C PHE A 671 -11.64 14.16 -22.05
N THR A 672 -12.70 14.92 -22.22
CA THR A 672 -13.23 15.85 -21.22
C THR A 672 -14.70 15.51 -20.96
N LEU A 673 -15.09 15.52 -19.69
CA LEU A 673 -16.47 15.45 -19.25
C LEU A 673 -16.79 16.73 -18.46
N LEU A 674 -17.86 17.42 -18.84
CA LEU A 674 -18.28 18.71 -18.27
C LEU A 674 -19.71 18.61 -17.76
N ARG A 675 -19.99 19.24 -16.62
CA ARG A 675 -21.35 19.53 -16.16
C ARG A 675 -21.81 20.84 -16.79
N VAL A 676 -22.94 20.83 -17.49
CA VAL A 676 -23.50 22.01 -18.18
C VAL A 676 -24.98 22.15 -17.81
N GLY A 677 -25.30 23.14 -16.98
CA GLY A 677 -26.64 23.26 -16.40
C GLY A 677 -27.00 22.03 -15.56
N GLU A 678 -28.15 21.41 -15.86
CA GLU A 678 -28.59 20.15 -15.23
C GLU A 678 -28.03 18.89 -15.92
N GLY A 679 -27.34 19.05 -17.07
CA GLY A 679 -26.84 17.95 -17.88
C GLY A 679 -25.31 17.83 -17.86
N TYR A 680 -24.83 16.97 -18.76
CA TYR A 680 -23.41 16.73 -18.97
C TYR A 680 -23.06 16.80 -20.45
N ASP A 681 -21.86 17.25 -20.76
CA ASP A 681 -21.25 17.22 -22.10
C ASP A 681 -20.00 16.35 -22.09
N PHE A 682 -19.78 15.59 -23.16
CA PHE A 682 -18.66 14.67 -23.30
C PHE A 682 -17.95 14.91 -24.62
N LYS A 683 -16.64 15.12 -24.56
CA LYS A 683 -15.80 15.41 -25.71
C LYS A 683 -14.58 14.50 -25.75
N VAL A 684 -14.40 13.80 -26.86
CA VAL A 684 -13.14 13.11 -27.16
C VAL A 684 -12.16 14.15 -27.72
N ASN A 685 -11.06 14.40 -27.02
CA ASN A 685 -10.02 15.35 -27.43
C ASN A 685 -8.99 14.70 -28.36
N LYS A 686 -8.67 13.43 -28.11
CA LYS A 686 -7.76 12.62 -28.94
C LYS A 686 -8.10 11.15 -28.77
N ASN A 687 -8.08 10.38 -29.85
CA ASN A 687 -8.22 8.93 -29.76
C ASN A 687 -7.33 8.25 -30.81
N THR A 688 -6.19 7.73 -30.37
CA THR A 688 -5.28 6.92 -31.19
C THR A 688 -5.35 5.43 -30.82
N SER A 689 -6.19 5.05 -29.86
CA SER A 689 -6.35 3.66 -29.40
C SER A 689 -6.95 2.73 -30.45
N GLY A 690 -7.75 3.27 -31.37
CA GLY A 690 -8.57 2.48 -32.31
C GLY A 690 -9.83 1.87 -31.68
N TYR A 691 -10.16 2.23 -30.44
CA TYR A 691 -11.36 1.78 -29.74
C TYR A 691 -12.52 2.76 -29.94
N LYS A 692 -13.73 2.24 -30.07
CA LYS A 692 -14.94 3.06 -30.15
C LYS A 692 -15.41 3.44 -28.74
N VAL A 693 -15.47 4.74 -28.46
CA VAL A 693 -16.02 5.25 -27.22
C VAL A 693 -17.55 5.18 -27.25
N LYS A 694 -18.14 4.65 -26.19
CA LYS A 694 -19.57 4.42 -25.98
C LYS A 694 -19.98 5.11 -24.69
N VAL A 695 -20.60 6.28 -24.86
CA VAL A 695 -21.14 7.06 -23.76
C VAL A 695 -22.54 6.55 -23.45
N LEU A 696 -22.78 6.18 -22.20
CA LEU A 696 -24.04 5.67 -21.67
C LEU A 696 -24.74 6.79 -20.90
N GLU A 697 -26.02 7.00 -21.19
CA GLU A 697 -26.93 7.76 -20.34
C GLU A 697 -27.35 6.79 -19.22
N ASN A 698 -26.84 6.98 -17.99
CA ASN A 698 -27.17 6.05 -16.91
C ASN A 698 -28.58 6.39 -16.38
N THR A 699 -29.50 5.43 -16.46
CA THR A 699 -30.83 5.47 -15.82
C THR A 699 -30.75 5.10 -14.36
#